data_AF-A0A8B6FWB8-F1
#
_entry.id   AF-A0A8B6FWB8-F1
#
_cell.length_a   1.000
_cell.length_b   1.000
_cell.length_c   1.000
_cell.angle_alpha   90.00
_cell.angle_beta   90.00
_cell.angle_gamma   90.00
#
_symmetry.space_group_name_H-M   'P 1'
#
loop_
_entity.id
_entity.type
_entity.pdbx_description
1 polymer ?
#
loop_
_entity_poly.entity_id
_entity_poly.type
_entity_poly.pdbx_seq_one_letter_code
_entity_poly.pdbx_strand_id
1 'polypeptide(L)'
;FSLNNFLLAENQAKVDPLPSVTITKLLQDTGISEYLQVTACDQSVLPFTTATDRLNDQCGKLEDSITLPADVSLNIQSDCTSFTMCSDIGFIDKKIQSTLKLNPCSYEITLGIETMQTTMSLLQFHWGKPQSFALQGGIRMDFVIHDLTSEGMYLVSVDMGLCMETFDRDSCDVKHTVLDNVKLPKKSCNWSRRFAFSGNPSFDLSTWLTTNSYTNSNPLSDLVIIELERFLQLDEFIQPIHCVASSAPYTPVNSEGWAISSRCQNAPTLTTLPGSGIVCNLGDSCTKIDCCVDIAKLDTTFKVYADLDVCSKEFTVGVENFNRTVSLYSFQYAQEDTFSFGGLVNIKYKVVNYQSERVFVVNMDIEVCYSAAGPCAVQHTVLSDVQLPKSSCNYSQPYAIPDFSLVSYMSELDVNTNVNQLPSWAVDLLMEELGIAGFQKDPQCELSSYSGALSNGWDSTACGELITLPQLPAYTRCRLPSYCTGAQCCSNIGYLGRKLEAFVLVDPCSYSVSIGLEKRNINVTLLEFTQGSWQTVTLGNLLRLQYKAEELTAEKVYLLYMTISICFETVGDCRYTYTVFDGVKIPKQPCDWTGGYAIPGFNLNSYLTEQGYSTSTPLNSLVSSQLLEYLGVASLLKTTADQCQMSDPLKGSSKNGWTKGCTSAVDLPTLGSNSVCHLYDTCTGISCCLHSTTVGRNFNVFLKLDPCTQKLDIGIEKYQFDFSLYSFTFGTTQYFHIDRVIGIEYKITDLVGEMVYLVDMKVKICFNDPTPCDLQDTIVLNTKLPKMVCPWFSGYPNPNWSLKEWYLHNSFTPGSNLDSSAVSSLMEATEIGEYLLSPMVLRDDPIGTYAAAYLGWSSDCAEAPVTLLPMDQSVISCNLESTCRGLSCALDIPFISKTFEFYMRLEQCDYMLKVGIERQQYERTLKGYQWGEWTHVDLNGVLKMSFVLHDLYAEPAFLISMKLSLCWEANQPCGTVYNIFDKVRLPKKVCNWDKKFLQN
;
A
#
# COMPACT_ATOMS: atom_id res chain seq x y z
N PHE A 1 3.74 -5.45 -66.16
CA PHE A 1 2.44 -4.80 -66.39
C PHE A 1 2.34 -3.67 -65.37
N SER A 2 2.19 -2.40 -65.78
CA SER A 2 1.99 -1.28 -64.85
C SER A 2 0.49 -1.07 -64.68
N LEU A 3 -0.04 -1.33 -63.48
CA LEU A 3 -1.45 -1.13 -63.13
C LEU A 3 -1.83 0.37 -63.10
N ASN A 4 -0.84 1.25 -62.98
CA ASN A 4 -1.02 2.70 -62.96
C ASN A 4 -1.71 3.28 -64.21
N ASN A 5 -1.62 2.63 -65.38
CA ASN A 5 -2.34 3.09 -66.58
C ASN A 5 -3.84 2.73 -66.57
N PHE A 6 -4.31 1.87 -65.66
CA PHE A 6 -5.73 1.52 -65.50
C PHE A 6 -6.42 2.30 -64.38
N LEU A 7 -5.68 2.73 -63.35
CA LEU A 7 -6.24 3.38 -62.15
C LEU A 7 -6.30 4.92 -62.21
N LEU A 8 -5.77 5.55 -63.27
CA LEU A 8 -5.82 7.02 -63.45
C LEU A 8 -7.20 7.56 -63.91
N ALA A 9 -8.24 6.74 -63.87
CA ALA A 9 -9.59 7.14 -64.22
C ALA A 9 -10.61 6.62 -63.20
N GLU A 10 -10.48 6.96 -61.91
CA GLU A 10 -11.62 7.24 -61.01
C GLU A 10 -11.14 7.58 -59.58
N ASN A 11 -11.58 8.75 -59.08
CA ASN A 11 -11.38 9.17 -57.70
C ASN A 11 -12.42 8.49 -56.80
N GLN A 12 -11.94 7.76 -55.79
CA GLN A 12 -12.59 7.32 -54.55
C GLN A 12 -13.92 6.55 -54.63
N ALA A 13 -13.89 5.38 -53.97
CA ALA A 13 -14.98 4.45 -53.62
C ALA A 13 -15.51 3.57 -54.77
N LYS A 14 -15.29 2.25 -54.61
CA LYS A 14 -15.54 1.15 -55.57
C LYS A 14 -14.66 1.21 -56.81
N VAL A 15 -13.52 0.51 -56.73
CA VAL A 15 -12.82 0.03 -57.92
C VAL A 15 -13.77 -0.95 -58.61
N ASP A 16 -14.23 -0.64 -59.81
CA ASP A 16 -14.99 -1.60 -60.62
C ASP A 16 -14.14 -2.89 -60.77
N PRO A 17 -14.73 -4.09 -60.54
CA PRO A 17 -13.97 -5.33 -60.62
C PRO A 17 -13.35 -5.45 -62.01
N LEU A 18 -12.07 -5.81 -62.05
CA LEU A 18 -11.37 -6.08 -63.31
C LEU A 18 -12.20 -7.08 -64.15
N PRO A 19 -12.24 -6.97 -65.49
CA PRO A 19 -12.97 -7.93 -66.33
C PRO A 19 -12.54 -9.37 -65.99
N SER A 20 -13.47 -10.32 -65.84
CA SER A 20 -13.16 -11.66 -65.30
C SER A 20 -12.08 -12.42 -66.07
N VAL A 21 -11.96 -12.15 -67.38
CA VAL A 21 -10.91 -12.68 -68.26
C VAL A 21 -9.53 -12.12 -67.88
N THR A 22 -9.46 -10.83 -67.53
CA THR A 22 -8.25 -10.15 -67.06
C THR A 22 -7.81 -10.69 -65.71
N ILE A 23 -8.75 -10.90 -64.77
CA ILE A 23 -8.45 -11.51 -63.46
C ILE A 23 -7.92 -12.93 -63.61
N THR A 24 -8.58 -13.75 -64.44
CA THR A 24 -8.17 -15.15 -64.66
C THR A 24 -6.76 -15.22 -65.25
N LYS A 25 -6.46 -14.35 -66.22
CA LYS A 25 -5.12 -14.28 -66.82
C LYS A 25 -4.09 -13.75 -65.83
N LEU A 26 -4.43 -12.75 -65.03
CA LEU A 26 -3.56 -12.19 -63.99
C LEU A 26 -3.16 -13.26 -62.97
N LEU A 27 -4.13 -14.03 -62.46
CA LEU A 27 -3.89 -15.10 -61.49
C LEU A 27 -3.08 -16.26 -62.07
N GLN A 28 -3.21 -16.54 -63.37
CA GLN A 28 -2.40 -17.54 -64.07
C GLN A 28 -0.96 -17.05 -64.30
N ASP A 29 -0.79 -15.82 -64.78
CA ASP A 29 0.52 -15.22 -65.09
C ASP A 29 1.37 -15.01 -63.82
N THR A 30 0.74 -14.83 -62.65
CA THR A 30 1.41 -14.77 -61.34
C THR A 30 1.56 -16.11 -60.64
N GLY A 31 0.98 -17.19 -61.16
CA GLY A 31 0.98 -18.52 -60.54
C GLY A 31 0.07 -18.64 -59.30
N ILE A 32 -0.67 -17.59 -58.92
CA ILE A 32 -1.62 -17.62 -57.80
C ILE A 32 -2.72 -18.67 -58.02
N SER A 33 -3.13 -18.89 -59.27
CA SER A 33 -4.20 -19.84 -59.62
C SER A 33 -3.94 -21.28 -59.17
N GLU A 34 -2.68 -21.68 -59.01
CA GLU A 34 -2.30 -23.03 -58.57
C GLU A 34 -2.60 -23.28 -57.09
N TYR A 35 -2.70 -22.20 -56.31
CA TYR A 35 -2.88 -22.28 -54.86
C TYR A 35 -4.33 -22.05 -54.43
N LEU A 36 -5.20 -21.56 -55.32
CA LEU A 36 -6.62 -21.34 -54.99
C LEU A 36 -7.31 -22.66 -54.63
N GLN A 37 -8.12 -22.63 -53.58
CA GLN A 37 -8.96 -23.75 -53.18
C GLN A 37 -9.90 -24.17 -54.31
N VAL A 38 -10.12 -25.47 -54.44
CA VAL A 38 -11.05 -26.04 -55.46
C VAL A 38 -12.47 -25.54 -55.23
N THR A 39 -12.84 -25.33 -53.97
CA THR A 39 -14.10 -24.70 -53.56
C THR A 39 -13.75 -23.43 -52.80
N ALA A 40 -14.23 -22.29 -53.29
CA ALA A 40 -14.03 -21.01 -52.59
C ALA A 40 -14.65 -21.08 -51.19
N CYS A 41 -14.02 -20.42 -50.23
CA CYS A 41 -14.61 -20.29 -48.89
C CYS A 41 -15.95 -19.53 -48.99
N ASP A 42 -16.92 -19.91 -48.16
CA ASP A 42 -18.24 -19.27 -48.13
C ASP A 42 -18.84 -19.34 -46.72
N GLN A 43 -19.69 -18.37 -46.38
CA GLN A 43 -20.49 -18.35 -45.15
C GLN A 43 -21.41 -19.57 -45.04
N SER A 44 -21.84 -20.14 -46.17
CA SER A 44 -22.65 -21.35 -46.22
C SER A 44 -21.83 -22.64 -46.22
N VAL A 45 -20.52 -22.58 -46.00
CA VAL A 45 -19.62 -23.74 -45.94
C VAL A 45 -18.91 -23.80 -44.58
N LEU A 46 -18.68 -25.01 -44.07
CA LEU A 46 -17.95 -25.19 -42.80
C LEU A 46 -16.52 -24.66 -42.93
N PRO A 47 -15.97 -23.98 -41.91
CA PRO A 47 -16.52 -23.83 -40.56
C PRO A 47 -17.42 -22.60 -40.35
N PHE A 48 -17.81 -21.85 -41.39
CA PHE A 48 -18.55 -20.59 -41.26
C PHE A 48 -20.07 -20.75 -41.17
N THR A 49 -20.62 -21.93 -41.43
CA THR A 49 -22.08 -22.18 -41.41
C THR A 49 -22.75 -21.97 -40.05
N THR A 50 -21.99 -22.06 -38.96
CA THR A 50 -22.49 -21.87 -37.59
C THR A 50 -22.23 -20.46 -37.07
N ALA A 51 -21.74 -19.55 -37.92
CA ALA A 51 -21.40 -18.20 -37.52
C ALA A 51 -22.65 -17.37 -37.19
N THR A 52 -22.60 -16.63 -36.07
CA THR A 52 -23.56 -15.57 -35.75
C THR A 52 -22.89 -14.24 -36.08
N ASP A 53 -23.56 -13.36 -36.83
CA ASP A 53 -22.98 -12.10 -37.31
C ASP A 53 -21.61 -12.26 -38.00
N ARG A 54 -21.45 -13.36 -38.76
CA ARG A 54 -20.23 -13.72 -39.52
C ARG A 54 -19.03 -14.16 -38.66
N LEU A 55 -19.21 -14.30 -37.34
CA LEU A 55 -18.26 -14.89 -36.41
C LEU A 55 -18.70 -16.28 -35.95
N ASN A 56 -17.87 -17.30 -36.19
CA ASN A 56 -17.98 -18.59 -35.52
C ASN A 56 -16.96 -18.66 -34.38
N ASP A 57 -17.42 -18.50 -33.13
CA ASP A 57 -16.58 -18.61 -31.94
C ASP A 57 -16.65 -20.03 -31.36
N GLN A 58 -15.62 -20.84 -31.61
CA GLN A 58 -15.45 -22.15 -30.96
C GLN A 58 -14.64 -22.08 -29.67
N CYS A 59 -13.99 -20.96 -29.39
CA CYS A 59 -13.20 -20.73 -28.19
C CYS A 59 -14.12 -20.52 -26.96
N GLY A 60 -15.22 -19.79 -27.14
CA GLY A 60 -16.22 -19.54 -26.10
C GLY A 60 -15.70 -18.70 -24.93
N LYS A 61 -14.57 -17.99 -25.13
CA LYS A 61 -13.92 -17.12 -24.13
C LYS A 61 -13.60 -15.72 -24.68
N LEU A 62 -14.25 -15.30 -25.76
CA LEU A 62 -14.08 -13.94 -26.27
C LEU A 62 -14.78 -12.95 -25.35
N GLU A 63 -14.04 -11.96 -24.84
CA GLU A 63 -14.56 -10.95 -23.91
C GLU A 63 -15.30 -9.81 -24.63
N ASP A 64 -14.87 -9.48 -25.85
CA ASP A 64 -15.41 -8.39 -26.66
C ASP A 64 -16.23 -8.89 -27.86
N SER A 65 -17.29 -8.16 -28.22
CA SER A 65 -18.01 -8.37 -29.47
C SER A 65 -17.15 -7.93 -30.66
N ILE A 66 -16.57 -8.90 -31.38
CA ILE A 66 -15.78 -8.63 -32.59
C ILE A 66 -16.72 -8.11 -33.68
N THR A 67 -16.51 -6.87 -34.10
CA THR A 67 -17.25 -6.28 -35.23
C THR A 67 -16.47 -6.56 -36.52
N LEU A 68 -17.00 -7.43 -37.38
CA LEU A 68 -16.36 -7.80 -38.64
C LEU A 68 -16.86 -6.95 -39.82
N PRO A 69 -15.98 -6.58 -40.77
CA PRO A 69 -16.37 -6.02 -42.07
C PRO A 69 -17.41 -6.88 -42.80
N ALA A 70 -18.28 -6.25 -43.60
CA ALA A 70 -19.42 -6.89 -44.28
C ALA A 70 -19.03 -8.11 -45.15
N ASP A 71 -17.84 -8.04 -45.70
CA ASP A 71 -17.17 -8.94 -46.63
C ASP A 71 -16.28 -10.00 -45.96
N VAL A 72 -16.22 -10.03 -44.62
CA VAL A 72 -15.36 -10.96 -43.87
C VAL A 72 -16.20 -11.92 -43.05
N SER A 73 -15.76 -13.18 -42.98
CA SER A 73 -16.26 -14.17 -42.03
C SER A 73 -15.10 -14.81 -41.29
N LEU A 74 -15.21 -14.91 -39.97
CA LEU A 74 -14.14 -15.34 -39.07
C LEU A 74 -14.58 -16.60 -38.34
N ASN A 75 -13.70 -17.59 -38.29
CA ASN A 75 -13.85 -18.78 -37.45
C ASN A 75 -12.67 -18.85 -36.49
N ILE A 76 -12.93 -18.60 -35.21
CA ILE A 76 -11.96 -18.77 -34.13
C ILE A 76 -12.10 -20.20 -33.61
N GLN A 77 -10.99 -20.93 -33.58
CA GLN A 77 -10.95 -22.32 -33.16
C GLN A 77 -10.99 -22.45 -31.64
N SER A 78 -11.20 -23.67 -31.16
CA SER A 78 -11.35 -23.98 -29.72
C SER A 78 -10.09 -23.69 -28.88
N ASP A 79 -8.94 -23.47 -29.50
CA ASP A 79 -7.70 -23.10 -28.82
C ASP A 79 -7.54 -21.59 -28.59
N CYS A 80 -8.50 -20.76 -29.06
CA CYS A 80 -8.57 -19.31 -28.93
C CYS A 80 -7.48 -18.50 -29.66
N THR A 81 -6.41 -19.17 -30.11
CA THR A 81 -5.26 -18.53 -30.76
C THR A 81 -5.10 -18.97 -32.22
N SER A 82 -5.96 -19.85 -32.71
CA SER A 82 -6.06 -20.20 -34.13
C SER A 82 -7.34 -19.67 -34.74
N PHE A 83 -7.23 -18.99 -35.88
CA PHE A 83 -8.39 -18.52 -36.62
C PHE A 83 -8.24 -18.66 -38.13
N THR A 84 -9.39 -18.86 -38.78
CA THR A 84 -9.53 -18.95 -40.23
C THR A 84 -10.50 -17.87 -40.67
N MET A 85 -10.12 -17.11 -41.68
CA MET A 85 -10.93 -16.02 -42.24
C MET A 85 -11.31 -16.37 -43.67
N CYS A 86 -12.50 -15.98 -44.07
CA CYS A 86 -12.92 -15.95 -45.46
C CYS A 86 -13.27 -14.50 -45.80
N SER A 87 -12.47 -13.89 -46.67
CA SER A 87 -12.61 -12.49 -47.06
C SER A 87 -13.04 -12.39 -48.53
N ASP A 88 -14.13 -11.67 -48.80
CA ASP A 88 -14.57 -11.34 -50.15
C ASP A 88 -13.76 -10.14 -50.67
N ILE A 89 -12.74 -10.43 -51.46
CA ILE A 89 -11.77 -9.44 -51.91
C ILE A 89 -12.28 -8.80 -53.21
N GLY A 90 -13.08 -7.74 -53.07
CA GLY A 90 -13.84 -7.12 -54.16
C GLY A 90 -13.03 -6.64 -55.38
N PHE A 91 -11.74 -6.35 -55.25
CA PHE A 91 -10.90 -5.93 -56.38
C PHE A 91 -10.43 -7.08 -57.29
N ILE A 92 -10.45 -8.33 -56.81
CA ILE A 92 -10.24 -9.55 -57.62
C ILE A 92 -11.52 -10.37 -57.80
N ASP A 93 -12.66 -9.94 -57.26
CA ASP A 93 -13.95 -10.66 -57.31
C ASP A 93 -13.78 -12.15 -56.90
N LYS A 94 -13.03 -12.38 -55.82
CA LYS A 94 -12.73 -13.70 -55.27
C LYS A 94 -12.84 -13.69 -53.75
N LYS A 95 -13.40 -14.77 -53.22
CA LYS A 95 -13.34 -15.08 -51.79
C LYS A 95 -12.03 -15.80 -51.50
N ILE A 96 -11.23 -15.23 -50.62
CA ILE A 96 -9.93 -15.76 -50.22
C ILE A 96 -9.99 -16.30 -48.79
N GLN A 97 -9.55 -17.53 -48.61
CA GLN A 97 -9.37 -18.13 -47.29
C GLN A 97 -7.98 -17.83 -46.77
N SER A 98 -7.90 -17.30 -45.55
CA SER A 98 -6.64 -17.08 -44.84
C SER A 98 -6.66 -17.74 -43.48
N THR A 99 -5.49 -18.16 -42.99
CA THR A 99 -5.38 -18.83 -41.68
C THR A 99 -4.19 -18.25 -40.91
N LEU A 100 -4.40 -17.98 -39.62
CA LEU A 100 -3.35 -17.65 -38.68
C LEU A 100 -3.52 -18.54 -37.45
N LYS A 101 -2.52 -19.35 -37.12
CA LYS A 101 -2.52 -20.21 -35.94
C LYS A 101 -1.35 -19.85 -35.08
N LEU A 102 -1.61 -19.35 -33.89
CA LEU A 102 -0.59 -18.99 -32.92
C LEU A 102 -0.60 -20.03 -31.80
N ASN A 103 0.48 -20.77 -31.58
CA ASN A 103 0.56 -21.77 -30.52
C ASN A 103 1.69 -21.42 -29.54
N PRO A 104 1.39 -20.68 -28.45
CA PRO A 104 2.41 -20.30 -27.48
C PRO A 104 2.99 -21.48 -26.72
N CYS A 105 2.30 -22.63 -26.70
CA CYS A 105 2.80 -23.81 -26.01
C CYS A 105 3.88 -24.53 -26.81
N SER A 106 3.82 -24.53 -28.15
CA SER A 106 4.87 -25.07 -29.02
C SER A 106 5.78 -23.98 -29.60
N TYR A 107 5.58 -22.71 -29.24
CA TYR A 107 6.31 -21.57 -29.80
C TYR A 107 6.25 -21.49 -31.33
N GLU A 108 5.11 -21.79 -31.93
CA GLU A 108 4.94 -21.77 -33.39
C GLU A 108 3.84 -20.80 -33.82
N ILE A 109 4.01 -20.19 -34.99
CA ILE A 109 2.94 -19.51 -35.72
C ILE A 109 2.85 -20.06 -37.14
N THR A 110 1.65 -20.48 -37.53
CA THR A 110 1.34 -20.94 -38.88
C THR A 110 0.52 -19.88 -39.61
N LEU A 111 1.00 -19.46 -40.77
CA LEU A 111 0.33 -18.51 -41.66
C LEU A 111 -0.09 -19.23 -42.94
N GLY A 112 -1.26 -18.87 -43.47
CA GLY A 112 -1.78 -19.47 -44.69
C GLY A 112 -2.66 -18.54 -45.52
N ILE A 113 -2.53 -18.64 -46.84
CA ILE A 113 -3.41 -18.04 -47.84
C ILE A 113 -3.78 -19.16 -48.81
N GLU A 114 -5.07 -19.45 -48.91
CA GLU A 114 -5.62 -20.56 -49.69
C GLU A 114 -4.99 -21.92 -49.31
N THR A 115 -4.32 -22.59 -50.25
CA THR A 115 -3.61 -23.85 -49.99
C THR A 115 -2.13 -23.65 -49.62
N MET A 116 -1.58 -22.43 -49.73
CA MET A 116 -0.22 -22.13 -49.32
C MET A 116 -0.18 -21.90 -47.80
N GLN A 117 0.69 -22.64 -47.10
CA GLN A 117 0.91 -22.48 -45.66
C GLN A 117 2.39 -22.54 -45.31
N THR A 118 2.78 -21.81 -44.28
CA THR A 118 4.12 -21.88 -43.68
C THR A 118 3.99 -21.83 -42.16
N THR A 119 4.90 -22.51 -41.46
CA THR A 119 5.05 -22.40 -40.01
C THR A 119 6.41 -21.77 -39.71
N MET A 120 6.45 -20.87 -38.74
CA MET A 120 7.68 -20.24 -38.24
C MET A 120 7.70 -20.24 -36.71
N SER A 121 8.90 -20.12 -36.15
CA SER A 121 9.10 -20.08 -34.70
C SER A 121 8.74 -18.71 -34.14
N LEU A 122 8.07 -18.69 -32.98
CA LEU A 122 7.77 -17.49 -32.22
C LEU A 122 9.00 -16.85 -31.57
N LEU A 123 10.10 -17.58 -31.47
CA LEU A 123 11.39 -17.02 -31.03
C LEU A 123 11.94 -16.00 -32.04
N GLN A 124 11.59 -16.15 -33.32
CA GLN A 124 12.00 -15.25 -34.40
C GLN A 124 10.94 -14.19 -34.71
N PHE A 125 9.83 -14.18 -33.97
CA PHE A 125 8.72 -13.27 -34.18
C PHE A 125 8.97 -11.90 -33.56
N HIS A 126 8.69 -10.84 -34.31
CA HIS A 126 8.80 -9.46 -33.83
C HIS A 126 7.44 -8.94 -33.37
N TRP A 127 7.15 -9.06 -32.07
CA TRP A 127 5.93 -8.54 -31.45
C TRP A 127 5.78 -7.02 -31.63
N GLY A 128 4.55 -6.57 -31.89
CA GLY A 128 4.21 -5.16 -32.08
C GLY A 128 4.82 -4.50 -33.31
N LYS A 129 5.41 -5.28 -34.23
CA LYS A 129 5.95 -4.78 -35.50
C LYS A 129 5.15 -5.32 -36.68
N PRO A 130 4.89 -4.49 -37.71
CA PRO A 130 4.28 -4.96 -38.96
C PRO A 130 5.11 -6.07 -39.60
N GLN A 131 4.43 -7.17 -39.95
CA GLN A 131 4.99 -8.30 -40.67
C GLN A 131 4.07 -8.68 -41.84
N SER A 132 4.61 -9.37 -42.83
CA SER A 132 3.88 -9.69 -44.06
C SER A 132 4.12 -11.13 -44.53
N PHE A 133 3.07 -11.77 -45.03
CA PHE A 133 3.12 -13.08 -45.70
C PHE A 133 2.43 -12.98 -47.06
N ALA A 134 3.14 -13.31 -48.15
CA ALA A 134 2.62 -13.10 -49.51
C ALA A 134 2.53 -14.40 -50.33
N LEU A 135 1.39 -14.61 -50.99
CA LEU A 135 1.17 -15.63 -51.99
C LEU A 135 1.68 -15.14 -53.35
N GLN A 136 2.77 -15.75 -53.82
CA GLN A 136 3.45 -15.42 -55.08
C GLN A 136 3.73 -13.92 -55.26
N GLY A 137 3.94 -13.19 -54.16
CA GLY A 137 4.19 -11.75 -54.14
C GLY A 137 3.00 -10.87 -54.53
N GLY A 138 1.86 -11.43 -54.94
CA GLY A 138 0.69 -10.66 -55.38
C GLY A 138 -0.33 -10.42 -54.27
N ILE A 139 -0.86 -11.48 -53.65
CA ILE A 139 -1.80 -11.37 -52.51
C ILE A 139 -0.99 -11.42 -51.21
N ARG A 140 -1.07 -10.38 -50.39
CA ARG A 140 -0.28 -10.24 -49.17
C ARG A 140 -1.18 -10.11 -47.95
N MET A 141 -0.85 -10.83 -46.90
CA MET A 141 -1.39 -10.66 -45.56
C MET A 141 -0.40 -9.83 -44.75
N ASP A 142 -0.77 -8.61 -44.40
CA ASP A 142 -0.02 -7.76 -43.48
C ASP A 142 -0.65 -7.92 -42.08
N PHE A 143 0.16 -8.15 -41.06
CA PHE A 143 -0.36 -8.35 -39.70
C PHE A 143 0.56 -7.75 -38.65
N VAL A 144 -0.05 -7.35 -37.53
CA VAL A 144 0.64 -6.89 -36.31
C VAL A 144 0.02 -7.67 -35.15
N ILE A 145 0.87 -8.28 -34.33
CA ILE A 145 0.44 -8.97 -33.11
C ILE A 145 1.22 -8.38 -31.93
N HIS A 146 0.51 -7.79 -30.97
CA HIS A 146 1.08 -7.40 -29.68
C HIS A 146 0.81 -8.47 -28.65
N ASP A 147 1.78 -8.68 -27.76
CA ASP A 147 1.67 -9.61 -26.66
C ASP A 147 1.21 -8.90 -25.38
N LEU A 148 -0.06 -9.08 -25.00
CA LEU A 148 -0.62 -8.52 -23.76
C LEU A 148 -0.46 -9.58 -22.65
N THR A 149 0.74 -9.65 -22.08
CA THR A 149 1.13 -10.68 -21.12
C THR A 149 0.34 -10.60 -19.82
N SER A 150 0.11 -9.39 -19.30
CA SER A 150 -0.64 -9.20 -18.06
C SER A 150 -2.10 -9.64 -18.15
N GLU A 151 -2.72 -9.45 -19.32
CA GLU A 151 -4.12 -9.83 -19.57
C GLU A 151 -4.26 -11.27 -20.05
N GLY A 152 -3.16 -11.92 -20.46
CA GLY A 152 -3.23 -13.23 -21.09
C GLY A 152 -3.94 -13.19 -22.44
N MET A 153 -3.76 -12.10 -23.20
CA MET A 153 -4.40 -11.86 -24.49
C MET A 153 -3.34 -11.53 -25.56
N TYR A 154 -3.74 -11.63 -26.83
CA TYR A 154 -3.04 -11.07 -27.98
C TYR A 154 -3.88 -9.96 -28.60
N LEU A 155 -3.27 -8.85 -28.97
CA LEU A 155 -3.93 -7.82 -29.79
C LEU A 155 -3.50 -8.02 -31.24
N VAL A 156 -4.47 -8.32 -32.11
CA VAL A 156 -4.21 -8.77 -33.48
C VAL A 156 -4.88 -7.85 -34.51
N SER A 157 -4.07 -7.35 -35.43
CA SER A 157 -4.51 -6.60 -36.61
C SER A 157 -4.05 -7.34 -37.86
N VAL A 158 -4.93 -7.49 -38.85
CA VAL A 158 -4.67 -8.19 -40.11
C VAL A 158 -5.32 -7.45 -41.27
N ASP A 159 -4.51 -7.09 -42.25
CA ASP A 159 -4.92 -6.56 -43.54
C ASP A 159 -4.59 -7.56 -44.65
N MET A 160 -5.46 -7.63 -45.66
CA MET A 160 -5.22 -8.32 -46.93
C MET A 160 -5.01 -7.29 -48.03
N GLY A 161 -3.92 -7.40 -48.78
CA GLY A 161 -3.57 -6.48 -49.84
C GLY A 161 -3.25 -7.17 -51.17
N LEU A 162 -3.35 -6.39 -52.24
CA LEU A 162 -2.83 -6.73 -53.57
C LEU A 162 -1.65 -5.81 -53.87
N CYS A 163 -0.48 -6.39 -54.06
CA CYS A 163 0.79 -5.66 -54.08
C CYS A 163 1.57 -6.09 -55.33
N MET A 164 1.22 -5.51 -56.48
CA MET A 164 1.68 -5.99 -57.79
C MET A 164 2.84 -5.16 -58.36
N GLU A 165 3.17 -4.03 -57.73
CA GLU A 165 4.28 -3.17 -58.11
C GLU A 165 5.60 -3.48 -57.37
N THR A 166 6.71 -3.44 -58.11
CA THR A 166 8.04 -3.88 -57.64
C THR A 166 8.90 -2.77 -57.01
N PHE A 167 8.44 -1.52 -56.98
CA PHE A 167 9.29 -0.36 -56.62
C PHE A 167 9.16 0.12 -55.18
N ASP A 168 8.02 -0.08 -54.53
CA ASP A 168 7.83 0.22 -53.11
C ASP A 168 7.32 -1.04 -52.40
N ARG A 169 8.23 -1.74 -51.71
CA ARG A 169 7.91 -3.01 -51.02
C ARG A 169 6.96 -2.81 -49.84
N ASP A 170 6.83 -1.58 -49.35
CA ASP A 170 6.08 -1.29 -48.12
C ASP A 170 4.65 -0.82 -48.43
N SER A 171 4.34 -0.52 -49.69
CA SER A 171 3.00 -0.12 -50.14
C SER A 171 2.33 -1.21 -50.98
N CYS A 172 1.03 -1.42 -50.78
CA CYS A 172 0.19 -2.23 -51.67
C CYS A 172 -0.73 -1.31 -52.46
N ASP A 173 -1.04 -1.70 -53.69
CA ASP A 173 -1.94 -0.96 -54.59
C ASP A 173 -3.35 -0.87 -53.99
N VAL A 174 -3.77 -1.92 -53.28
CA VAL A 174 -5.06 -1.99 -52.56
C VAL A 174 -4.85 -2.70 -51.22
N LYS A 175 -5.48 -2.18 -50.16
CA LYS A 175 -5.54 -2.81 -48.83
C LYS A 175 -7.00 -2.98 -48.40
N HIS A 176 -7.27 -4.09 -47.73
CA HIS A 176 -8.56 -4.47 -47.17
C HIS A 176 -8.35 -4.97 -45.74
N THR A 177 -8.84 -4.21 -44.76
CA THR A 177 -8.70 -4.56 -43.34
C THR A 177 -9.65 -5.69 -42.97
N VAL A 178 -9.09 -6.74 -42.38
CA VAL A 178 -9.84 -7.93 -41.98
C VAL A 178 -10.07 -7.95 -40.48
N LEU A 179 -9.01 -7.74 -39.70
CA LEU A 179 -9.05 -7.56 -38.25
C LEU A 179 -8.37 -6.25 -37.91
N ASP A 180 -9.01 -5.46 -37.05
CA ASP A 180 -8.48 -4.19 -36.57
C ASP A 180 -8.46 -4.22 -35.05
N ASN A 181 -7.25 -4.36 -34.46
CA ASN A 181 -7.01 -4.32 -33.03
C ASN A 181 -7.92 -5.29 -32.22
N VAL A 182 -8.05 -6.52 -32.70
CA VAL A 182 -8.92 -7.54 -32.10
C VAL A 182 -8.17 -8.28 -30.98
N LYS A 183 -8.77 -8.35 -29.79
CA LYS A 183 -8.22 -9.11 -28.66
C LYS A 183 -8.57 -10.59 -28.74
N LEU A 184 -7.57 -11.47 -28.60
CA LEU A 184 -7.72 -12.93 -28.60
C LEU A 184 -7.10 -13.56 -27.34
N PRO A 185 -7.81 -14.45 -26.61
CA PRO A 185 -7.26 -15.11 -25.43
C PRO A 185 -6.07 -16.01 -25.73
N LYS A 186 -5.04 -15.96 -24.87
CA LYS A 186 -3.91 -16.89 -24.93
C LYS A 186 -4.37 -18.31 -24.58
N LYS A 187 -3.83 -19.27 -25.31
CA LYS A 187 -3.97 -20.70 -25.02
C LYS A 187 -3.27 -21.05 -23.70
N SER A 188 -3.95 -21.73 -22.79
CA SER A 188 -3.36 -22.22 -21.54
C SER A 188 -2.42 -23.41 -21.81
N CYS A 189 -1.19 -23.35 -21.31
CA CYS A 189 -0.18 -24.41 -21.47
C CYS A 189 0.00 -25.23 -20.19
N ASN A 190 0.19 -26.55 -20.33
CA ASN A 190 0.57 -27.42 -19.22
C ASN A 190 2.10 -27.55 -19.16
N TRP A 191 2.72 -26.73 -18.32
CA TRP A 191 4.17 -26.62 -18.19
C TRP A 191 4.84 -27.78 -17.43
N SER A 192 4.06 -28.61 -16.75
CA SER A 192 4.58 -29.76 -15.98
C SER A 192 4.59 -31.07 -16.78
N ARG A 193 4.03 -31.07 -18.00
CA ARG A 193 3.91 -32.29 -18.81
C ARG A 193 5.23 -32.66 -19.46
N ARG A 194 5.84 -33.74 -19.00
CA ARG A 194 7.09 -34.29 -19.57
C ARG A 194 6.86 -34.89 -20.96
N PHE A 195 7.82 -34.68 -21.86
CA PHE A 195 7.86 -35.26 -23.22
C PHE A 195 6.60 -34.99 -24.07
N ALA A 196 5.90 -33.88 -23.82
CA ALA A 196 4.68 -33.53 -24.53
C ALA A 196 4.92 -33.11 -25.99
N PHE A 197 6.05 -32.45 -26.27
CA PHE A 197 6.38 -31.91 -27.60
C PHE A 197 6.61 -33.01 -28.65
N SER A 198 7.27 -34.10 -28.28
CA SER A 198 7.49 -35.24 -29.17
C SER A 198 6.21 -36.00 -29.56
N GLY A 199 5.06 -35.64 -28.99
CA GLY A 199 3.80 -36.39 -29.12
C GLY A 199 3.84 -37.76 -28.42
N ASN A 200 4.92 -38.07 -27.68
CA ASN A 200 5.12 -39.34 -27.00
C ASN A 200 5.26 -39.15 -25.47
N PRO A 201 4.14 -39.11 -24.73
CA PRO A 201 4.15 -38.93 -23.27
C PRO A 201 4.75 -40.11 -22.50
N SER A 202 5.12 -41.21 -23.18
CA SER A 202 5.76 -42.39 -22.61
C SER A 202 7.19 -42.57 -23.10
N PHE A 203 7.86 -41.47 -23.49
CA PHE A 203 9.23 -41.48 -23.95
C PHE A 203 10.19 -42.15 -22.95
N ASP A 204 11.12 -42.93 -23.49
CA ASP A 204 12.24 -43.53 -22.78
C ASP A 204 13.45 -43.56 -23.72
N LEU A 205 14.55 -42.94 -23.28
CA LEU A 205 15.77 -42.79 -24.08
C LEU A 205 16.35 -44.14 -24.50
N SER A 206 16.33 -45.15 -23.62
CA SER A 206 16.92 -46.46 -23.94
C SER A 206 16.13 -47.18 -25.05
N THR A 207 14.81 -47.04 -25.01
CA THR A 207 13.89 -47.56 -26.02
C THR A 207 14.06 -46.83 -27.36
N TRP A 208 14.17 -45.50 -27.30
CA TRP A 208 14.37 -44.66 -28.48
C TRP A 208 15.71 -44.95 -29.17
N LEU A 209 16.81 -45.06 -28.40
CA LEU A 209 18.13 -45.42 -28.91
C LEU A 209 18.10 -46.78 -29.60
N THR A 210 17.48 -47.78 -28.96
CA THR A 210 17.37 -49.14 -29.52
C THR A 210 16.54 -49.14 -30.82
N THR A 211 15.43 -48.40 -30.85
CA THR A 211 14.54 -48.32 -32.02
C THR A 211 15.23 -47.68 -33.23
N ASN A 212 16.08 -46.68 -32.98
CA ASN A 212 16.84 -45.99 -34.02
C ASN A 212 18.23 -46.59 -34.28
N SER A 213 18.53 -47.76 -33.71
CA SER A 213 19.82 -48.47 -33.88
C SER A 213 21.05 -47.68 -33.40
N TYR A 214 20.89 -46.85 -32.37
CA TYR A 214 21.99 -46.10 -31.73
C TYR A 214 22.59 -46.85 -30.54
N THR A 215 23.90 -46.74 -30.39
CA THR A 215 24.62 -47.23 -29.20
C THR A 215 24.36 -46.33 -28.00
N ASN A 216 24.01 -46.93 -26.86
CA ASN A 216 23.85 -46.23 -25.59
C ASN A 216 25.22 -45.92 -24.95
N SER A 217 25.97 -44.97 -25.51
CA SER A 217 27.26 -44.48 -25.01
C SER A 217 27.11 -43.39 -23.95
N ASN A 218 28.16 -43.09 -23.17
CA ASN A 218 28.17 -41.99 -22.20
C ASN A 218 29.51 -41.24 -22.31
N PRO A 219 29.57 -40.06 -22.96
CA PRO A 219 28.46 -39.33 -23.59
C PRO A 219 27.88 -40.01 -24.84
N LEU A 220 26.68 -39.59 -25.26
CA LEU A 220 26.14 -39.86 -26.60
C LEU A 220 26.99 -39.13 -27.66
N SER A 221 26.99 -39.62 -28.90
CA SER A 221 27.67 -38.90 -29.98
C SER A 221 26.85 -37.68 -30.43
N ASP A 222 27.54 -36.64 -30.91
CA ASP A 222 26.93 -35.37 -31.35
C ASP A 222 25.75 -35.57 -32.30
N LEU A 223 25.87 -36.48 -33.27
CA LEU A 223 24.81 -36.80 -34.21
C LEU A 223 23.55 -37.33 -33.51
N VAL A 224 23.73 -38.18 -32.50
CA VAL A 224 22.61 -38.77 -31.73
C VAL A 224 21.96 -37.71 -30.84
N ILE A 225 22.74 -36.78 -30.29
CA ILE A 225 22.24 -35.66 -29.48
C ILE A 225 21.38 -34.74 -30.35
N ILE A 226 21.87 -34.32 -31.52
CA ILE A 226 21.13 -33.49 -32.47
C ILE A 226 19.81 -34.17 -32.88
N GLU A 227 19.84 -35.47 -33.17
CA GLU A 227 18.63 -36.20 -33.52
C GLU A 227 17.66 -36.37 -32.34
N LEU A 228 18.17 -36.54 -31.12
CA LEU A 228 17.36 -36.61 -29.91
C LEU A 228 16.67 -35.28 -29.65
N GLU A 229 17.42 -34.17 -29.71
CA GLU A 229 16.90 -32.81 -29.55
C GLU A 229 15.80 -32.52 -30.59
N ARG A 230 16.04 -32.86 -31.86
CA ARG A 230 15.04 -32.71 -32.92
C ARG A 230 13.82 -33.59 -32.72
N PHE A 231 14.00 -34.82 -32.23
CA PHE A 231 12.89 -35.72 -31.91
C PHE A 231 12.05 -35.20 -30.73
N LEU A 232 12.70 -34.59 -29.74
CA LEU A 232 12.06 -33.95 -28.60
C LEU A 232 11.54 -32.54 -28.89
N GLN A 233 11.83 -31.99 -30.08
CA GLN A 233 11.52 -30.62 -30.51
C GLN A 233 12.14 -29.58 -29.56
N LEU A 234 13.42 -29.76 -29.22
CA LEU A 234 14.16 -28.87 -28.32
C LEU A 234 15.18 -28.00 -29.06
N ASP A 235 15.54 -28.36 -30.29
CA ASP A 235 16.64 -27.80 -31.06
C ASP A 235 16.50 -26.30 -31.32
N GLU A 236 15.27 -25.78 -31.48
CA GLU A 236 15.04 -24.34 -31.70
C GLU A 236 15.21 -23.48 -30.43
N PHE A 237 15.09 -24.09 -29.24
CA PHE A 237 15.14 -23.36 -27.97
C PHE A 237 16.54 -23.29 -27.38
N ILE A 238 17.42 -24.20 -27.77
CA ILE A 238 18.80 -24.31 -27.26
C ILE A 238 19.62 -23.12 -27.79
N GLN A 239 20.36 -22.45 -26.91
CA GLN A 239 21.19 -21.33 -27.34
C GLN A 239 22.33 -21.80 -28.26
N PRO A 240 22.70 -21.02 -29.30
CA PRO A 240 23.81 -21.36 -30.18
C PRO A 240 25.16 -21.45 -29.43
N ILE A 241 25.25 -20.76 -28.30
CA ILE A 241 26.42 -20.76 -27.41
C ILE A 241 25.91 -21.27 -26.07
N HIS A 242 26.29 -22.49 -25.72
CA HIS A 242 25.96 -23.06 -24.42
C HIS A 242 26.60 -22.26 -23.28
N CYS A 243 25.98 -22.29 -22.11
CA CYS A 243 26.53 -21.64 -20.93
C CYS A 243 27.90 -22.26 -20.57
N VAL A 244 28.85 -21.43 -20.14
CA VAL A 244 30.20 -21.90 -19.77
C VAL A 244 30.50 -21.52 -18.34
N ALA A 245 30.60 -22.52 -17.46
CA ALA A 245 30.83 -22.35 -16.02
C ALA A 245 32.10 -21.54 -15.68
N SER A 246 33.10 -21.52 -16.58
CA SER A 246 34.35 -20.76 -16.42
C SER A 246 34.30 -19.34 -16.97
N SER A 247 33.13 -18.86 -17.43
CA SER A 247 32.93 -17.53 -17.99
C SER A 247 31.87 -16.74 -17.21
N ALA A 248 31.81 -15.42 -17.40
CA ALA A 248 30.74 -14.60 -16.84
C ALA A 248 29.37 -15.05 -17.42
N PRO A 249 28.28 -15.06 -16.62
CA PRO A 249 28.16 -14.51 -15.27
C PRO A 249 28.59 -15.48 -14.14
N TYR A 250 29.03 -16.70 -14.47
CA TYR A 250 29.34 -17.74 -13.49
C TYR A 250 30.73 -17.63 -12.85
N THR A 251 31.49 -16.56 -13.11
CA THR A 251 32.80 -16.35 -12.48
C THR A 251 32.94 -14.94 -11.90
N PRO A 252 33.65 -14.79 -10.77
CA PRO A 252 34.30 -15.84 -9.96
C PRO A 252 33.31 -16.60 -9.06
N VAL A 253 33.52 -17.92 -8.93
CA VAL A 253 32.73 -18.81 -8.05
C VAL A 253 33.36 -18.85 -6.66
N ASN A 254 32.54 -18.83 -5.60
CA ASN A 254 32.96 -19.06 -4.23
C ASN A 254 33.17 -20.57 -3.93
N SER A 255 33.55 -20.92 -2.71
CA SER A 255 33.73 -22.33 -2.30
C SER A 255 32.44 -23.17 -2.29
N GLU A 256 31.28 -22.53 -2.43
CA GLU A 256 29.95 -23.14 -2.35
C GLU A 256 29.31 -23.32 -3.74
N GLY A 257 30.00 -22.98 -4.82
CA GLY A 257 29.50 -23.13 -6.20
C GLY A 257 28.77 -21.90 -6.76
N TRP A 258 28.78 -20.77 -6.05
CA TRP A 258 28.06 -19.56 -6.44
C TRP A 258 28.98 -18.43 -6.92
N ALA A 259 28.66 -17.84 -8.06
CA ALA A 259 29.04 -16.47 -8.39
C ALA A 259 27.98 -15.51 -7.84
N ILE A 260 28.41 -14.43 -7.18
CA ILE A 260 27.49 -13.47 -6.56
C ILE A 260 27.81 -12.10 -7.15
N SER A 261 26.80 -11.43 -7.72
CA SER A 261 26.97 -10.08 -8.23
C SER A 261 27.36 -9.12 -7.11
N SER A 262 28.37 -8.29 -7.38
CA SER A 262 28.77 -7.19 -6.49
C SER A 262 27.67 -6.17 -6.19
N ARG A 263 26.61 -6.11 -7.01
CA ARG A 263 25.46 -5.20 -6.81
C ARG A 263 24.42 -5.78 -5.84
N CYS A 264 24.53 -7.06 -5.51
CA CYS A 264 23.72 -7.68 -4.46
C CYS A 264 24.29 -7.29 -3.08
N GLN A 265 23.89 -6.11 -2.58
CA GLN A 265 24.48 -5.48 -1.38
C GLN A 265 24.21 -6.25 -0.07
N ASN A 266 23.25 -7.19 -0.08
CA ASN A 266 22.92 -8.07 1.05
C ASN A 266 22.65 -9.49 0.52
N ALA A 267 23.69 -10.18 0.05
CA ALA A 267 23.56 -11.54 -0.44
C ALA A 267 23.07 -12.48 0.68
N PRO A 268 22.06 -13.32 0.40
CA PRO A 268 21.54 -14.26 1.38
C PRO A 268 22.52 -15.42 1.60
N THR A 269 22.31 -16.17 2.68
CA THR A 269 23.00 -17.45 2.88
C THR A 269 22.45 -18.46 1.88
N LEU A 270 23.30 -18.93 0.98
CA LEU A 270 22.92 -19.84 -0.10
C LEU A 270 23.20 -21.30 0.27
N THR A 271 22.51 -22.22 -0.39
CA THR A 271 22.78 -23.66 -0.25
C THR A 271 24.12 -24.00 -0.92
N THR A 272 24.94 -24.82 -0.27
CA THR A 272 26.17 -25.35 -0.88
C THR A 272 25.81 -26.26 -2.04
N LEU A 273 26.25 -25.91 -3.25
CA LEU A 273 25.98 -26.71 -4.45
C LEU A 273 26.85 -27.98 -4.45
N PRO A 274 26.38 -29.08 -5.06
CA PRO A 274 27.06 -30.38 -5.06
C PRO A 274 28.41 -30.45 -5.82
N GLY A 275 29.00 -29.32 -6.22
CA GLY A 275 30.39 -29.18 -6.68
C GLY A 275 30.72 -29.74 -8.08
N SER A 276 30.06 -30.81 -8.53
CA SER A 276 30.19 -31.36 -9.89
C SER A 276 28.88 -31.27 -10.65
N GLY A 277 28.91 -30.70 -11.86
CA GLY A 277 27.77 -30.68 -12.78
C GLY A 277 26.90 -29.41 -12.75
N ILE A 278 27.16 -28.46 -11.85
CA ILE A 278 26.38 -27.21 -11.77
C ILE A 278 27.19 -26.05 -11.18
N VAL A 279 27.05 -24.87 -11.78
CA VAL A 279 27.51 -23.60 -11.21
C VAL A 279 26.39 -22.57 -11.35
N CYS A 280 26.12 -21.80 -10.30
CA CYS A 280 25.05 -20.81 -10.32
C CYS A 280 25.56 -19.40 -10.05
N ASN A 281 24.83 -18.41 -10.55
CA ASN A 281 25.04 -17.00 -10.34
C ASN A 281 23.80 -16.39 -9.66
N LEU A 282 24.02 -15.62 -8.60
CA LEU A 282 23.02 -14.75 -8.00
C LEU A 282 23.16 -13.34 -8.57
N GLY A 283 22.16 -12.92 -9.34
CA GLY A 283 22.15 -11.65 -10.06
C GLY A 283 22.02 -10.40 -9.18
N ASP A 284 22.04 -9.24 -9.83
CA ASP A 284 22.03 -7.90 -9.20
C ASP A 284 20.85 -7.68 -8.25
N SER A 285 19.69 -8.29 -8.52
CA SER A 285 18.47 -8.16 -7.73
C SER A 285 18.47 -8.99 -6.44
N CYS A 286 19.50 -9.81 -6.20
CA CYS A 286 19.53 -10.84 -5.16
C CYS A 286 18.37 -11.87 -5.21
N THR A 287 17.60 -11.88 -6.29
CA THR A 287 16.38 -12.70 -6.48
C THR A 287 16.37 -13.42 -7.83
N LYS A 288 17.35 -13.11 -8.70
CA LYS A 288 17.61 -13.79 -9.96
C LYS A 288 18.67 -14.86 -9.79
N ILE A 289 18.29 -16.11 -9.99
CA ILE A 289 19.17 -17.28 -10.02
C ILE A 289 19.38 -17.68 -11.48
N ASP A 290 20.64 -17.79 -11.89
CA ASP A 290 21.04 -18.24 -13.22
C ASP A 290 22.08 -19.35 -13.05
N CYS A 291 21.76 -20.57 -13.45
CA CYS A 291 22.59 -21.77 -13.30
C CYS A 291 23.03 -22.30 -14.66
N CYS A 292 24.29 -22.70 -14.75
CA CYS A 292 24.81 -23.50 -15.84
C CYS A 292 24.94 -24.95 -15.38
N VAL A 293 24.15 -25.83 -16.00
CA VAL A 293 24.02 -27.24 -15.62
C VAL A 293 24.68 -28.10 -16.68
N ASP A 294 25.69 -28.88 -16.30
CA ASP A 294 26.41 -29.81 -17.16
C ASP A 294 25.73 -31.19 -17.15
N ILE A 295 25.36 -31.65 -18.35
CA ILE A 295 24.69 -32.93 -18.57
C ILE A 295 25.66 -33.87 -19.28
N ALA A 296 26.49 -34.56 -18.48
CA ALA A 296 27.55 -35.45 -18.98
C ALA A 296 27.10 -36.51 -20.00
N LYS A 297 25.83 -36.95 -19.95
CA LYS A 297 25.29 -37.92 -20.93
C LYS A 297 25.13 -37.34 -22.34
N LEU A 298 24.88 -36.05 -22.42
CA LEU A 298 24.66 -35.28 -23.64
C LEU A 298 25.89 -34.44 -24.02
N ASP A 299 26.97 -34.49 -23.25
CA ASP A 299 28.19 -33.68 -23.43
C ASP A 299 27.88 -32.19 -23.67
N THR A 300 26.86 -31.67 -22.99
CA THR A 300 26.34 -30.33 -23.21
C THR A 300 25.91 -29.66 -21.90
N THR A 301 25.85 -28.34 -21.92
CA THR A 301 25.43 -27.53 -20.78
C THR A 301 24.13 -26.80 -21.09
N PHE A 302 23.27 -26.70 -20.08
CA PHE A 302 22.01 -25.98 -20.15
C PHE A 302 22.00 -24.80 -19.19
N LYS A 303 21.58 -23.64 -19.69
CA LYS A 303 21.23 -22.47 -18.90
C LYS A 303 19.85 -22.67 -18.27
N VAL A 304 19.77 -22.63 -16.95
CA VAL A 304 18.54 -22.75 -16.17
C VAL A 304 18.40 -21.52 -15.29
N TYR A 305 17.26 -20.84 -15.29
CA TYR A 305 17.09 -19.63 -14.50
C TYR A 305 15.70 -19.49 -13.88
N ALA A 306 15.67 -18.78 -12.77
CA ALA A 306 14.47 -18.33 -12.07
C ALA A 306 14.69 -16.87 -11.63
N ASP A 307 13.77 -15.98 -11.98
CA ASP A 307 13.84 -14.55 -11.71
C ASP A 307 12.57 -14.09 -11.00
N LEU A 308 12.68 -13.76 -9.71
CA LEU A 308 11.61 -13.20 -8.90
C LEU A 308 11.70 -11.67 -8.91
N ASP A 309 11.13 -11.04 -9.93
CA ASP A 309 11.11 -9.58 -10.03
C ASP A 309 9.97 -8.98 -9.21
N VAL A 310 10.35 -8.49 -8.03
CA VAL A 310 9.43 -7.88 -7.06
C VAL A 310 8.87 -6.54 -7.55
N CYS A 311 9.55 -5.88 -8.49
CA CYS A 311 9.22 -4.55 -8.95
C CYS A 311 8.29 -4.58 -10.17
N SER A 312 8.54 -5.47 -11.13
CA SER A 312 7.59 -5.75 -12.21
C SER A 312 6.41 -6.62 -11.76
N LYS A 313 6.51 -7.25 -10.59
CA LYS A 313 5.52 -8.21 -10.05
C LYS A 313 5.41 -9.45 -10.92
N GLU A 314 6.54 -9.94 -11.38
CA GLU A 314 6.62 -11.11 -12.25
C GLU A 314 7.56 -12.16 -11.69
N PHE A 315 7.21 -13.42 -11.93
CA PHE A 315 8.10 -14.55 -11.75
C PHE A 315 8.35 -15.19 -13.10
N THR A 316 9.61 -15.22 -13.51
CA THR A 316 10.04 -15.88 -14.75
C THR A 316 10.86 -17.11 -14.43
N VAL A 317 10.51 -18.24 -15.01
CA VAL A 317 11.27 -19.50 -14.92
C VAL A 317 11.55 -20.01 -16.33
N GLY A 318 12.77 -20.48 -16.57
CA GLY A 318 13.16 -20.89 -17.93
C GLY A 318 14.38 -21.79 -18.01
N VAL A 319 14.49 -22.45 -19.15
CA VAL A 319 15.64 -23.23 -19.59
C VAL A 319 15.99 -22.77 -21.01
N GLU A 320 17.22 -22.34 -21.24
CA GLU A 320 17.65 -21.74 -22.51
C GLU A 320 16.73 -20.58 -22.94
N ASN A 321 16.22 -20.60 -24.17
CA ASN A 321 15.25 -19.61 -24.66
C ASN A 321 13.79 -20.01 -24.40
N PHE A 322 13.53 -21.14 -23.74
CA PHE A 322 12.19 -21.60 -23.39
C PHE A 322 11.83 -21.17 -21.97
N ASN A 323 10.85 -20.28 -21.82
CA ASN A 323 10.48 -19.73 -20.53
C ASN A 323 8.98 -19.57 -20.33
N ARG A 324 8.62 -19.24 -19.08
CA ARG A 324 7.28 -18.84 -18.67
C ARG A 324 7.40 -17.69 -17.68
N THR A 325 6.65 -16.63 -17.95
CA THR A 325 6.46 -15.50 -17.03
C THR A 325 5.05 -15.52 -16.47
N VAL A 326 4.91 -15.32 -15.16
CA VAL A 326 3.61 -15.24 -14.46
C VAL A 326 3.58 -14.04 -13.51
N SER A 327 2.40 -13.43 -13.36
CA SER A 327 2.22 -12.36 -12.37
C SER A 327 2.28 -12.91 -10.94
N LEU A 328 3.05 -12.25 -10.08
CA LEU A 328 3.12 -12.51 -8.63
C LEU A 328 1.79 -12.24 -7.91
N TYR A 329 0.87 -11.48 -8.51
CA TYR A 329 -0.48 -11.28 -7.94
C TYR A 329 -1.37 -12.52 -8.06
N SER A 330 -1.23 -13.27 -9.14
CA SER A 330 -1.97 -14.52 -9.40
C SER A 330 -1.18 -15.79 -9.01
N PHE A 331 0.06 -15.62 -8.53
CA PHE A 331 0.94 -16.72 -8.19
C PHE A 331 0.44 -17.49 -6.96
N GLN A 332 0.43 -18.81 -7.05
CA GLN A 332 0.02 -19.69 -5.95
C GLN A 332 1.20 -19.90 -5.00
N TYR A 333 1.31 -19.08 -3.96
CA TYR A 333 2.36 -19.19 -2.96
C TYR A 333 2.21 -20.46 -2.09
N ALA A 334 3.34 -20.91 -1.55
CA ALA A 334 3.44 -22.10 -0.68
C ALA A 334 2.99 -23.43 -1.33
N GLN A 335 2.81 -23.45 -2.65
CA GLN A 335 2.59 -24.66 -3.45
C GLN A 335 3.83 -24.99 -4.26
N GLU A 336 4.14 -26.28 -4.40
CA GLU A 336 5.17 -26.76 -5.31
C GLU A 336 4.63 -26.80 -6.75
N ASP A 337 5.38 -26.22 -7.70
CA ASP A 337 5.08 -26.25 -9.13
C ASP A 337 6.31 -26.78 -9.90
N THR A 338 6.10 -27.24 -11.13
CA THR A 338 7.14 -27.80 -12.01
C THR A 338 7.10 -27.18 -13.40
N PHE A 339 8.25 -26.66 -13.85
CA PHE A 339 8.50 -26.22 -15.21
C PHE A 339 9.35 -27.27 -15.95
N SER A 340 8.85 -27.80 -17.07
CA SER A 340 9.49 -28.87 -17.83
C SER A 340 9.93 -28.41 -19.22
N PHE A 341 11.21 -28.53 -19.52
CA PHE A 341 11.79 -28.34 -20.86
C PHE A 341 11.85 -29.68 -21.59
N GLY A 342 10.80 -29.99 -22.37
CA GLY A 342 10.67 -31.22 -23.14
C GLY A 342 10.66 -32.52 -22.33
N GLY A 343 10.49 -32.46 -21.00
CA GLY A 343 10.69 -33.60 -20.09
C GLY A 343 12.14 -33.88 -19.71
N LEU A 344 13.10 -33.34 -20.46
CA LEU A 344 14.53 -33.57 -20.28
C LEU A 344 15.07 -32.83 -19.06
N VAL A 345 14.88 -31.51 -18.98
CA VAL A 345 15.27 -30.67 -17.84
C VAL A 345 14.01 -30.18 -17.14
N ASN A 346 13.91 -30.37 -15.83
CA ASN A 346 12.75 -29.99 -15.04
C ASN A 346 13.19 -29.14 -13.85
N ILE A 347 12.46 -28.06 -13.59
CA ILE A 347 12.68 -27.17 -12.46
C ILE A 347 11.49 -27.33 -11.53
N LYS A 348 11.72 -27.87 -10.34
CA LYS A 348 10.73 -27.89 -9.25
C LYS A 348 10.99 -26.71 -8.34
N TYR A 349 9.96 -25.95 -8.02
CA TYR A 349 10.12 -24.78 -7.18
C TYR A 349 8.92 -24.57 -6.28
N LYS A 350 9.17 -23.98 -5.12
CA LYS A 350 8.17 -23.53 -4.15
C LYS A 350 8.60 -22.17 -3.63
N VAL A 351 7.71 -21.19 -3.70
CA VAL A 351 7.96 -19.83 -3.22
C VAL A 351 6.97 -19.51 -2.10
N VAL A 352 7.49 -19.13 -0.94
CA VAL A 352 6.71 -18.66 0.22
C VAL A 352 7.00 -17.18 0.44
N ASN A 353 5.94 -16.40 0.69
CA ASN A 353 6.00 -14.95 0.76
C ASN A 353 5.86 -14.45 2.20
N TYR A 354 6.95 -13.96 2.81
CA TYR A 354 6.95 -13.40 4.18
C TYR A 354 7.03 -11.88 4.13
N GLN A 355 5.97 -11.19 4.56
CA GLN A 355 5.82 -9.75 4.30
C GLN A 355 6.58 -8.89 5.31
N SER A 356 6.51 -9.15 6.61
CA SER A 356 7.18 -8.32 7.63
C SER A 356 8.70 -8.36 7.55
N GLU A 357 9.26 -9.54 7.31
CA GLU A 357 10.70 -9.72 7.13
C GLU A 357 11.20 -9.26 5.76
N ARG A 358 10.26 -8.93 4.85
CA ARG A 358 10.55 -8.53 3.47
C ARG A 358 11.42 -9.55 2.73
N VAL A 359 11.09 -10.84 2.81
CA VAL A 359 11.81 -11.92 2.12
C VAL A 359 10.86 -12.89 1.41
N PHE A 360 11.38 -13.59 0.40
CA PHE A 360 10.80 -14.84 -0.10
C PHE A 360 11.61 -16.00 0.42
N VAL A 361 10.96 -17.05 0.92
CA VAL A 361 11.63 -18.33 1.16
C VAL A 361 11.41 -19.22 -0.06
N VAL A 362 12.50 -19.65 -0.68
CA VAL A 362 12.48 -20.37 -1.95
C VAL A 362 13.16 -21.71 -1.82
N ASN A 363 12.47 -22.73 -2.32
CA ASN A 363 13.01 -24.06 -2.58
C ASN A 363 13.07 -24.24 -4.10
N MET A 364 14.19 -24.74 -4.62
CA MET A 364 14.39 -24.96 -6.05
C MET A 364 15.28 -26.18 -6.28
N ASP A 365 14.77 -27.15 -7.03
CA ASP A 365 15.50 -28.32 -7.50
C ASP A 365 15.52 -28.36 -9.03
N ILE A 366 16.66 -28.77 -9.59
CA ILE A 366 16.83 -29.04 -11.02
C ILE A 366 16.98 -30.54 -11.22
N GLU A 367 16.14 -31.13 -12.08
CA GLU A 367 16.12 -32.56 -12.40
C GLU A 367 16.36 -32.80 -13.89
N VAL A 368 17.26 -33.73 -14.22
CA VAL A 368 17.45 -34.19 -15.62
C VAL A 368 16.92 -35.61 -15.75
N CYS A 369 15.94 -35.82 -16.63
CA CYS A 369 15.22 -37.08 -16.76
C CYS A 369 15.31 -37.60 -18.21
N TYR A 370 15.66 -38.88 -18.38
CA TYR A 370 15.74 -39.51 -19.70
C TYR A 370 14.53 -40.40 -20.03
N SER A 371 13.54 -40.46 -19.14
CA SER A 371 12.32 -41.23 -19.33
C SER A 371 11.14 -40.60 -18.58
N ALA A 372 9.93 -40.86 -19.08
CA ALA A 372 8.70 -40.28 -18.54
C ALA A 372 8.25 -40.91 -17.20
N ALA A 373 8.53 -42.19 -16.99
CA ALA A 373 8.01 -42.99 -15.87
C ALA A 373 9.09 -43.51 -14.89
N GLY A 374 10.33 -42.99 -14.97
CA GLY A 374 11.46 -43.37 -14.10
C GLY A 374 11.99 -42.23 -13.24
N PRO A 375 12.86 -42.52 -12.26
CA PRO A 375 13.58 -41.49 -11.51
C PRO A 375 14.51 -40.71 -12.45
N CYS A 376 14.68 -39.42 -12.18
CA CYS A 376 15.57 -38.57 -12.94
C CYS A 376 17.05 -38.93 -12.64
N ALA A 377 17.90 -38.85 -13.66
CA ALA A 377 19.30 -39.27 -13.58
C ALA A 377 20.18 -38.27 -12.83
N VAL A 378 19.80 -36.99 -12.86
CA VAL A 378 20.47 -35.90 -12.14
C VAL A 378 19.42 -35.18 -11.30
N GLN A 379 19.78 -34.86 -10.05
CA GLN A 379 18.97 -34.03 -9.16
C GLN A 379 19.90 -33.11 -8.37
N HIS A 380 19.75 -31.82 -8.56
CA HIS A 380 20.51 -30.78 -7.86
C HIS A 380 19.56 -29.91 -7.06
N THR A 381 19.75 -29.89 -5.74
CA THR A 381 19.09 -28.90 -4.87
C THR A 381 19.86 -27.60 -4.94
N VAL A 382 19.26 -26.61 -5.60
CA VAL A 382 19.86 -25.28 -5.81
C VAL A 382 19.55 -24.39 -4.61
N LEU A 383 18.31 -24.39 -4.15
CA LEU A 383 17.87 -23.63 -2.99
C LEU A 383 17.08 -24.52 -2.03
N SER A 384 17.46 -24.49 -0.74
CA SER A 384 16.73 -25.12 0.35
C SER A 384 16.47 -24.10 1.45
N ASP A 385 15.22 -23.66 1.59
CA ASP A 385 14.77 -22.67 2.56
C ASP A 385 15.57 -21.35 2.53
N VAL A 386 16.00 -20.94 1.34
CA VAL A 386 16.81 -19.73 1.15
C VAL A 386 15.92 -18.50 1.20
N GLN A 387 16.31 -17.53 2.03
CA GLN A 387 15.63 -16.23 2.16
C GLN A 387 16.14 -15.22 1.14
N LEU A 388 15.43 -15.02 0.04
CA LEU A 388 15.75 -14.00 -0.94
C LEU A 388 15.12 -12.65 -0.51
N PRO A 389 15.89 -11.55 -0.44
CA PRO A 389 15.37 -10.27 0.01
C PRO A 389 14.44 -9.62 -1.02
N LYS A 390 13.34 -9.03 -0.55
CA LYS A 390 12.48 -8.14 -1.34
C LYS A 390 13.09 -6.76 -1.39
N SER A 391 13.72 -6.47 -2.52
CA SER A 391 14.27 -5.14 -2.81
C SER A 391 13.20 -4.06 -2.64
N SER A 392 13.60 -2.92 -2.06
CA SER A 392 12.78 -1.70 -2.11
C SER A 392 12.78 -1.20 -3.55
N CYS A 393 11.68 -1.43 -4.24
CA CYS A 393 11.48 -0.90 -5.57
C CYS A 393 11.41 0.63 -5.51
N ASN A 394 12.29 1.30 -6.25
CA ASN A 394 12.17 2.72 -6.50
C ASN A 394 11.10 2.93 -7.57
N TYR A 395 9.85 3.14 -7.17
CA TYR A 395 8.76 3.42 -8.12
C TYR A 395 8.70 4.90 -8.55
N SER A 396 9.67 5.71 -8.12
CA SER A 396 9.92 7.06 -8.63
C SER A 396 10.88 7.05 -9.84
N GLN A 397 11.19 5.86 -10.37
CA GLN A 397 11.93 5.70 -11.63
C GLN A 397 11.23 6.48 -12.76
N PRO A 398 11.96 6.98 -13.77
CA PRO A 398 11.37 7.51 -14.99
C PRO A 398 10.40 6.51 -15.63
N TYR A 399 9.54 6.98 -16.54
CA TYR A 399 8.65 6.11 -17.32
C TYR A 399 9.43 4.91 -17.89
N ALA A 400 8.79 3.73 -17.98
CA ALA A 400 9.39 2.54 -18.58
C ALA A 400 9.97 2.84 -19.97
N ILE A 401 9.33 3.76 -20.68
CA ILE A 401 9.81 4.38 -21.91
C ILE A 401 10.50 5.72 -21.55
N PRO A 402 11.82 5.85 -21.74
CA PRO A 402 12.52 7.13 -21.55
C PRO A 402 11.90 8.23 -22.42
N ASP A 403 11.73 9.42 -21.86
CA ASP A 403 11.13 10.59 -22.56
C ASP A 403 9.73 10.35 -23.15
N PHE A 404 8.95 9.45 -22.52
CA PHE A 404 7.56 9.17 -22.92
C PHE A 404 6.70 10.43 -23.11
N SER A 405 6.00 10.46 -24.24
CA SER A 405 4.95 11.43 -24.55
C SER A 405 3.76 10.70 -25.14
N LEU A 406 2.58 10.89 -24.57
CA LEU A 406 1.35 10.26 -25.08
C LEU A 406 1.07 10.67 -26.52
N VAL A 407 1.34 11.92 -26.89
CA VAL A 407 1.03 12.43 -28.23
C VAL A 407 1.90 11.73 -29.28
N SER A 408 3.20 11.62 -29.04
CA SER A 408 4.11 10.90 -29.93
C SER A 408 3.74 9.42 -30.01
N TYR A 409 3.50 8.79 -28.87
CA TYR A 409 3.15 7.38 -28.78
C TYR A 409 1.85 7.04 -29.53
N MET A 410 0.79 7.81 -29.30
CA MET A 410 -0.50 7.58 -29.95
C MET A 410 -0.46 7.92 -31.45
N SER A 411 0.39 8.86 -31.86
CA SER A 411 0.61 9.15 -33.28
C SER A 411 1.28 7.99 -34.02
N GLU A 412 2.13 7.20 -33.36
CA GLU A 412 2.74 6.00 -33.96
C GLU A 412 1.71 4.87 -34.15
N LEU A 413 0.66 4.85 -33.33
CA LEU A 413 -0.44 3.89 -33.39
C LEU A 413 -1.63 4.36 -34.26
N ASP A 414 -1.50 5.50 -34.94
CA ASP A 414 -2.58 6.18 -35.68
C ASP A 414 -3.85 6.46 -34.83
N VAL A 415 -3.66 6.75 -33.54
CA VAL A 415 -4.73 7.04 -32.57
C VAL A 415 -4.86 8.56 -32.37
N ASN A 416 -6.06 9.08 -32.58
CA ASN A 416 -6.36 10.49 -32.29
C ASN A 416 -6.43 10.74 -30.76
N THR A 417 -5.59 11.64 -30.26
CA THR A 417 -5.53 12.02 -28.83
C THR A 417 -6.47 13.17 -28.45
N ASN A 418 -7.07 13.86 -29.42
CA ASN A 418 -8.04 14.94 -29.18
C ASN A 418 -9.47 14.40 -29.06
N VAL A 419 -9.63 13.40 -28.19
CA VAL A 419 -10.90 12.72 -27.93
C VAL A 419 -11.22 12.78 -26.44
N ASN A 420 -12.51 12.62 -26.09
CA ASN A 420 -12.94 12.60 -24.69
C ASN A 420 -12.56 11.29 -23.96
N GLN A 421 -12.35 10.21 -24.72
CA GLN A 421 -12.01 8.89 -24.23
C GLN A 421 -11.15 8.17 -25.29
N LEU A 422 -10.04 7.59 -24.87
CA LEU A 422 -9.19 6.77 -25.75
C LEU A 422 -9.85 5.40 -26.05
N PRO A 423 -9.55 4.80 -27.21
CA PRO A 423 -9.98 3.43 -27.52
C PRO A 423 -9.49 2.44 -26.47
N SER A 424 -10.31 1.44 -26.11
CA SER A 424 -9.97 0.50 -25.03
C SER A 424 -8.67 -0.25 -25.31
N TRP A 425 -8.52 -0.79 -26.52
CA TRP A 425 -7.31 -1.51 -26.92
C TRP A 425 -6.03 -0.67 -26.80
N ALA A 426 -6.11 0.63 -27.08
CA ALA A 426 -4.97 1.54 -27.01
C ALA A 426 -4.57 1.82 -25.57
N VAL A 427 -5.55 1.87 -24.66
CA VAL A 427 -5.28 1.98 -23.22
C VAL A 427 -4.66 0.70 -22.68
N ASP A 428 -5.14 -0.47 -23.11
CA ASP A 428 -4.59 -1.76 -22.68
C ASP A 428 -3.14 -1.94 -23.14
N LEU A 429 -2.87 -1.66 -24.42
CA LEU A 429 -1.51 -1.68 -24.97
C LEU A 429 -0.59 -0.67 -24.26
N LEU A 430 -1.06 0.57 -24.06
CA LEU A 430 -0.31 1.59 -23.34
C LEU A 430 0.06 1.12 -21.92
N MET A 431 -0.89 0.49 -21.22
CA MET A 431 -0.67 0.03 -19.85
C MET A 431 0.28 -1.17 -19.79
N GLU A 432 0.22 -2.06 -20.79
CA GLU A 432 1.16 -3.19 -20.93
C GLU A 432 2.58 -2.68 -21.19
N GLU A 433 2.77 -1.77 -22.15
CA GLU A 433 4.10 -1.25 -22.51
C GLU A 433 4.70 -0.34 -21.43
N LEU A 434 3.86 0.33 -20.63
CA LEU A 434 4.30 1.05 -19.43
C LEU A 434 4.53 0.14 -18.22
N GLY A 435 4.29 -1.17 -18.35
CA GLY A 435 4.51 -2.16 -17.29
C GLY A 435 3.55 -2.03 -16.11
N ILE A 436 2.34 -1.48 -16.34
CA ILE A 436 1.33 -1.24 -15.29
C ILE A 436 0.05 -2.05 -15.47
N ALA A 437 -0.13 -2.76 -16.59
CA ALA A 437 -1.31 -3.60 -16.83
C ALA A 437 -1.50 -4.66 -15.74
N GLY A 438 -0.42 -5.34 -15.30
CA GLY A 438 -0.48 -6.33 -14.21
C GLY A 438 -0.94 -5.78 -12.85
N PHE A 439 -0.89 -4.46 -12.66
CA PHE A 439 -1.38 -3.80 -11.45
C PHE A 439 -2.87 -3.48 -11.51
N GLN A 440 -3.53 -3.49 -12.68
CA GLN A 440 -4.96 -3.20 -12.79
C GLN A 440 -5.81 -4.30 -12.18
N LYS A 441 -6.88 -3.93 -11.49
CA LYS A 441 -7.86 -4.85 -10.96
C LYS A 441 -8.72 -5.40 -12.10
N ASP A 442 -8.89 -6.71 -12.12
CA ASP A 442 -9.72 -7.41 -13.09
C ASP A 442 -10.67 -8.38 -12.35
N PRO A 443 -12.00 -8.19 -12.42
CA PRO A 443 -12.68 -7.07 -13.09
C PRO A 443 -12.41 -5.72 -12.41
N GLN A 444 -12.52 -4.62 -13.19
CA GLN A 444 -12.42 -3.25 -12.67
C GLN A 444 -13.42 -2.99 -11.55
N CYS A 445 -13.16 -1.97 -10.73
CA CYS A 445 -14.13 -1.58 -9.71
C CYS A 445 -15.42 -1.08 -10.35
N GLU A 446 -16.55 -1.35 -9.70
CA GLU A 446 -17.87 -0.96 -10.21
C GLU A 446 -18.54 0.03 -9.27
N LEU A 447 -18.97 1.18 -9.80
CA LEU A 447 -19.69 2.22 -9.04
C LEU A 447 -20.98 1.68 -8.42
N SER A 448 -21.62 0.69 -9.07
CA SER A 448 -22.83 0.02 -8.58
C SER A 448 -22.59 -0.93 -7.43
N SER A 449 -21.36 -1.42 -7.25
CA SER A 449 -20.99 -2.29 -6.12
C SER A 449 -21.06 -1.56 -4.77
N TYR A 450 -21.22 -0.23 -4.80
CA TYR A 450 -21.45 0.66 -3.67
C TYR A 450 -22.97 0.89 -3.49
N SER A 451 -23.74 -0.21 -3.45
CA SER A 451 -25.21 -0.23 -3.56
C SER A 451 -25.99 0.39 -2.38
N GLY A 452 -25.28 0.88 -1.35
CA GLY A 452 -25.84 1.67 -0.23
C GLY A 452 -25.52 3.18 -0.29
N ALA A 453 -24.97 3.67 -1.40
CA ALA A 453 -24.49 5.04 -1.47
C ALA A 453 -25.60 6.08 -1.26
N LEU A 454 -25.45 6.92 -0.23
CA LEU A 454 -26.24 8.11 0.03
C LEU A 454 -26.21 9.06 -1.18
N SER A 455 -27.10 10.06 -1.22
CA SER A 455 -27.13 11.08 -2.30
C SER A 455 -25.80 11.84 -2.44
N ASN A 456 -24.96 11.78 -1.41
CA ASN A 456 -23.62 12.36 -1.38
C ASN A 456 -22.50 11.46 -1.93
N GLY A 457 -22.81 10.27 -2.45
CA GLY A 457 -21.84 9.38 -3.09
C GLY A 457 -21.18 8.34 -2.16
N TRP A 458 -21.46 8.40 -0.86
CA TRP A 458 -20.86 7.53 0.16
C TRP A 458 -21.76 6.38 0.57
N ASP A 459 -21.22 5.16 0.59
CA ASP A 459 -21.81 3.99 1.22
C ASP A 459 -21.22 3.81 2.63
N SER A 460 -21.98 4.18 3.66
CA SER A 460 -21.56 4.07 5.07
C SER A 460 -22.29 2.96 5.82
N THR A 461 -23.03 2.08 5.14
CA THR A 461 -23.89 1.09 5.81
C THR A 461 -23.10 0.11 6.67
N ALA A 462 -21.87 -0.21 6.27
CA ALA A 462 -21.00 -1.12 7.02
C ALA A 462 -20.46 -0.48 8.32
N CYS A 463 -20.26 0.84 8.31
CA CYS A 463 -19.67 1.58 9.42
C CYS A 463 -20.64 1.71 10.62
N GLY A 464 -21.96 1.68 10.41
CA GLY A 464 -22.94 1.66 11.51
C GLY A 464 -23.04 2.95 12.34
N GLU A 465 -22.11 3.90 12.19
CA GLU A 465 -22.13 5.22 12.82
C GLU A 465 -22.75 6.30 11.93
N LEU A 466 -23.38 7.28 12.57
CA LEU A 466 -23.89 8.48 11.91
C LEU A 466 -22.75 9.48 11.70
N ILE A 467 -22.17 9.49 10.50
CA ILE A 467 -21.07 10.39 10.11
C ILE A 467 -21.57 11.43 9.11
N THR A 468 -21.17 12.68 9.31
CA THR A 468 -21.44 13.75 8.34
C THR A 468 -20.37 13.73 7.24
N LEU A 469 -20.74 13.27 6.05
CA LEU A 469 -19.82 13.10 4.91
C LEU A 469 -20.10 14.14 3.80
N PRO A 470 -19.06 14.71 3.17
CA PRO A 470 -19.23 15.70 2.09
C PRO A 470 -19.77 15.05 0.81
N GLN A 471 -20.28 15.88 -0.11
CA GLN A 471 -20.70 15.45 -1.46
C GLN A 471 -19.48 15.04 -2.29
N LEU A 472 -19.46 13.79 -2.76
CA LEU A 472 -18.46 13.31 -3.71
C LEU A 472 -18.74 13.80 -5.13
N PRO A 473 -17.70 13.91 -5.98
CA PRO A 473 -17.86 14.11 -7.42
C PRO A 473 -18.68 12.99 -8.07
N ALA A 474 -19.44 13.31 -9.12
CA ALA A 474 -20.35 12.36 -9.77
C ALA A 474 -19.68 11.12 -10.37
N TYR A 475 -18.38 11.22 -10.70
CA TYR A 475 -17.58 10.13 -11.24
C TYR A 475 -16.99 9.22 -10.15
N THR A 476 -17.21 9.50 -8.86
CA THR A 476 -16.64 8.76 -7.73
C THR A 476 -17.72 8.25 -6.79
N ARG A 477 -17.55 7.01 -6.32
CA ARG A 477 -18.31 6.44 -5.19
C ARG A 477 -17.34 5.87 -4.19
N CYS A 478 -17.59 6.07 -2.91
CA CYS A 478 -16.74 5.55 -1.85
C CYS A 478 -17.55 4.75 -0.84
N ARG A 479 -16.92 3.77 -0.20
CA ARG A 479 -17.45 3.01 0.94
C ARG A 479 -16.58 3.24 2.15
N LEU A 480 -17.22 3.40 3.31
CA LEU A 480 -16.54 3.28 4.60
C LEU A 480 -16.56 1.81 5.02
N PRO A 481 -15.41 1.22 5.36
CA PRO A 481 -15.34 -0.14 5.89
C PRO A 481 -16.04 -0.23 7.26
N SER A 482 -16.24 -1.45 7.76
CA SER A 482 -16.98 -1.69 9.02
C SER A 482 -16.36 -1.05 10.26
N TYR A 483 -15.04 -0.84 10.24
CA TYR A 483 -14.30 -0.22 11.33
C TYR A 483 -14.25 1.33 11.22
N CYS A 484 -14.91 1.93 10.23
CA CYS A 484 -15.10 3.39 10.12
C CYS A 484 -13.84 4.26 10.10
N THR A 485 -12.65 3.74 9.81
CA THR A 485 -11.38 4.49 9.88
C THR A 485 -10.67 4.59 8.52
N GLY A 486 -11.43 4.54 7.43
CA GLY A 486 -10.89 4.67 6.08
C GLY A 486 -11.94 4.87 5.00
N ALA A 487 -11.47 4.99 3.77
CA ALA A 487 -12.31 5.11 2.59
C ALA A 487 -11.75 4.24 1.46
N GLN A 488 -12.63 3.45 0.85
CA GLN A 488 -12.35 2.73 -0.39
C GLN A 488 -13.24 3.28 -1.49
N CYS A 489 -12.63 3.78 -2.55
CA CYS A 489 -13.30 4.56 -3.58
C CYS A 489 -13.10 3.93 -4.96
N CYS A 490 -14.14 3.96 -5.77
CA CYS A 490 -14.10 3.66 -7.18
C CYS A 490 -14.37 4.95 -7.96
N SER A 491 -13.46 5.31 -8.87
CA SER A 491 -13.52 6.53 -9.67
C SER A 491 -13.47 6.23 -11.16
N ASN A 492 -14.44 6.74 -11.92
CA ASN A 492 -14.46 6.64 -13.38
C ASN A 492 -13.52 7.68 -14.00
N ILE A 493 -12.46 7.20 -14.64
CA ILE A 493 -11.47 8.02 -15.32
C ILE A 493 -11.85 8.13 -16.80
N GLY A 494 -12.66 9.14 -17.13
CA GLY A 494 -13.30 9.28 -18.44
C GLY A 494 -12.33 9.23 -19.62
N TYR A 495 -11.17 9.89 -19.51
CA TYR A 495 -10.18 9.93 -20.61
C TYR A 495 -9.59 8.55 -20.95
N LEU A 496 -9.38 7.69 -19.95
CA LEU A 496 -8.89 6.32 -20.15
C LEU A 496 -10.03 5.32 -20.38
N GLY A 497 -11.29 5.70 -20.12
CA GLY A 497 -12.39 4.74 -20.13
C GLY A 497 -12.17 3.59 -19.14
N ARG A 498 -11.58 3.89 -17.98
CA ARG A 498 -11.25 2.91 -16.93
C ARG A 498 -11.83 3.37 -15.61
N LYS A 499 -12.33 2.42 -14.81
CA LYS A 499 -12.72 2.67 -13.42
C LYS A 499 -11.58 2.21 -12.52
N LEU A 500 -11.07 3.14 -11.71
CA LEU A 500 -9.96 2.87 -10.82
C LEU A 500 -10.40 2.80 -9.36
N GLU A 501 -9.94 1.78 -8.65
CA GLU A 501 -10.04 1.64 -7.21
C GLU A 501 -8.86 2.32 -6.53
N ALA A 502 -9.15 3.19 -5.58
CA ALA A 502 -8.16 3.73 -4.66
C ALA A 502 -8.69 3.67 -3.23
N PHE A 503 -7.82 3.41 -2.27
CA PHE A 503 -8.22 3.38 -0.87
C PHE A 503 -7.15 3.91 0.06
N VAL A 504 -7.58 4.47 1.17
CA VAL A 504 -6.77 4.76 2.35
C VAL A 504 -7.53 4.21 3.54
N LEU A 505 -6.97 3.19 4.16
CA LEU A 505 -7.53 2.47 5.29
C LEU A 505 -6.57 2.64 6.45
N VAL A 506 -7.00 3.33 7.50
CA VAL A 506 -6.19 3.56 8.69
C VAL A 506 -6.71 2.64 9.77
N ASP A 507 -6.01 1.60 10.18
CA ASP A 507 -6.43 0.77 11.31
C ASP A 507 -5.52 1.09 12.51
N PRO A 508 -5.99 1.93 13.45
CA PRO A 508 -5.21 2.27 14.63
C PRO A 508 -4.94 1.05 15.51
N CYS A 509 -5.83 0.06 15.53
CA CYS A 509 -5.76 -1.07 16.44
C CYS A 509 -4.77 -2.14 15.95
N SER A 510 -4.68 -2.39 14.65
CA SER A 510 -3.55 -3.14 14.06
C SER A 510 -2.33 -2.26 13.72
N TYR A 511 -2.40 -0.96 14.04
CA TYR A 511 -1.33 0.01 13.88
C TYR A 511 -0.82 0.16 12.44
N SER A 512 -1.72 -0.03 11.48
CA SER A 512 -1.40 -0.12 10.06
C SER A 512 -2.17 0.93 9.26
N VAL A 513 -1.53 1.42 8.20
CA VAL A 513 -2.18 2.21 7.17
C VAL A 513 -1.98 1.49 5.86
N SER A 514 -3.09 1.08 5.24
CA SER A 514 -3.12 0.46 3.93
C SER A 514 -3.57 1.49 2.91
N ILE A 515 -2.69 1.80 1.96
CA ILE A 515 -2.96 2.69 0.83
C ILE A 515 -2.91 1.88 -0.45
N GLY A 516 -3.95 1.99 -1.27
CA GLY A 516 -4.07 1.22 -2.49
C GLY A 516 -4.41 2.09 -3.71
N LEU A 517 -3.84 1.72 -4.85
CA LEU A 517 -4.29 2.11 -6.18
C LEU A 517 -4.30 0.83 -7.03
N GLU A 518 -5.47 0.38 -7.46
CA GLU A 518 -5.68 -0.94 -8.08
C GLU A 518 -5.14 -2.09 -7.22
N LYS A 519 -4.38 -3.04 -7.80
CA LYS A 519 -3.69 -4.13 -7.08
C LYS A 519 -2.42 -3.66 -6.37
N ARG A 520 -2.01 -2.40 -6.53
CA ARG A 520 -0.85 -1.85 -5.81
C ARG A 520 -1.28 -1.39 -4.44
N ASN A 521 -0.89 -2.17 -3.44
CA ASN A 521 -1.13 -1.87 -2.04
C ASN A 521 0.19 -1.59 -1.32
N ILE A 522 0.19 -0.56 -0.49
CA ILE A 522 1.27 -0.17 0.39
C ILE A 522 0.71 -0.26 1.80
N ASN A 523 1.25 -1.19 2.59
CA ASN A 523 0.96 -1.27 4.01
C ASN A 523 2.15 -0.66 4.74
N VAL A 524 1.93 0.44 5.44
CA VAL A 524 2.92 1.07 6.32
C VAL A 524 2.41 1.03 7.75
N THR A 525 3.32 1.10 8.71
CA THR A 525 2.91 1.29 10.10
C THR A 525 2.45 2.73 10.32
N LEU A 526 1.59 2.97 11.32
CA LEU A 526 1.21 4.33 11.72
C LEU A 526 2.40 5.21 12.11
N LEU A 527 3.54 4.62 12.49
CA LEU A 527 4.78 5.34 12.80
C LEU A 527 5.50 5.88 11.57
N GLU A 528 5.49 5.12 10.48
CA GLU A 528 6.14 5.51 9.22
C GLU A 528 5.27 6.49 8.43
N PHE A 529 4.00 6.63 8.82
CA PHE A 529 3.07 7.55 8.21
C PHE A 529 3.36 9.00 8.62
N THR A 530 3.83 9.82 7.68
CA THR A 530 4.06 11.25 7.92
C THR A 530 2.73 11.99 7.88
N GLN A 531 2.20 12.32 9.07
CA GLN A 531 0.92 13.02 9.22
C GLN A 531 0.95 14.43 8.62
N GLY A 532 -0.20 14.89 8.13
CA GLY A 532 -0.41 16.28 7.68
C GLY A 532 0.32 16.66 6.38
N SER A 533 1.05 15.74 5.75
CA SER A 533 1.81 15.99 4.52
C SER A 533 1.25 15.21 3.33
N TRP A 534 1.29 15.81 2.14
CA TRP A 534 0.91 15.13 0.90
C TRP A 534 1.89 14.02 0.56
N GLN A 535 1.38 12.80 0.49
CA GLN A 535 2.08 11.61 0.06
C GLN A 535 1.66 11.25 -1.36
N THR A 536 2.56 10.61 -2.11
CA THR A 536 2.34 10.28 -3.52
C THR A 536 2.66 8.82 -3.81
N VAL A 537 1.74 8.12 -4.46
CA VAL A 537 1.89 6.76 -4.99
C VAL A 537 1.74 6.80 -6.51
N THR A 538 2.75 6.35 -7.25
CA THR A 538 2.80 6.41 -8.72
C THR A 538 2.77 5.03 -9.36
N LEU A 539 1.86 4.74 -10.30
CA LEU A 539 1.94 3.57 -11.18
C LEU A 539 2.51 3.97 -12.54
N GLY A 540 3.72 3.50 -12.85
CA GLY A 540 4.38 3.71 -14.15
C GLY A 540 4.57 5.19 -14.52
N ASN A 541 4.58 6.08 -13.52
CA ASN A 541 4.43 7.55 -13.63
C ASN A 541 3.20 8.07 -14.38
N LEU A 542 2.40 7.19 -14.99
CA LEU A 542 1.15 7.54 -15.64
C LEU A 542 0.08 7.91 -14.62
N LEU A 543 -0.16 7.05 -13.63
CA LEU A 543 -1.18 7.28 -12.61
C LEU A 543 -0.51 7.72 -11.32
N ARG A 544 -1.01 8.80 -10.72
CA ARG A 544 -0.51 9.36 -9.48
C ARG A 544 -1.64 9.52 -8.47
N LEU A 545 -1.65 8.69 -7.44
CA LEU A 545 -2.50 8.86 -6.27
C LEU A 545 -1.78 9.79 -5.29
N GLN A 546 -2.36 10.95 -5.00
CA GLN A 546 -1.91 11.80 -3.91
C GLN A 546 -2.90 11.72 -2.77
N TYR A 547 -2.40 11.57 -1.56
CA TYR A 547 -3.22 11.50 -0.37
C TYR A 547 -2.57 12.26 0.79
N LYS A 548 -3.40 12.76 1.70
CA LYS A 548 -2.96 13.38 2.95
C LYS A 548 -3.89 12.86 4.04
N ALA A 549 -3.31 12.40 5.14
CA ALA A 549 -4.08 12.07 6.34
C ALA A 549 -3.46 12.79 7.54
N GLU A 550 -4.32 13.36 8.36
CA GLU A 550 -3.96 14.09 9.57
C GLU A 550 -4.80 13.51 10.72
N GLU A 551 -4.16 13.20 11.85
CA GLU A 551 -4.89 12.82 13.05
C GLU A 551 -5.34 14.08 13.78
N LEU A 552 -6.63 14.18 14.06
CA LEU A 552 -7.19 15.22 14.92
C LEU A 552 -7.44 14.60 16.29
N THR A 553 -6.41 14.59 17.13
CA THR A 553 -6.38 13.87 18.42
C THR A 553 -7.54 14.29 19.32
N ALA A 554 -7.79 15.59 19.40
CA ALA A 554 -8.85 16.16 20.22
C ALA A 554 -10.27 15.76 19.77
N GLU A 555 -10.48 15.66 18.45
CA GLU A 555 -11.77 15.30 17.87
C GLU A 555 -11.94 13.78 17.72
N LYS A 556 -10.87 13.00 17.93
CA LYS A 556 -10.83 11.55 17.71
C LYS A 556 -11.26 11.19 16.29
N VAL A 557 -10.75 11.90 15.29
CA VAL A 557 -11.01 11.64 13.87
C VAL A 557 -9.72 11.72 13.05
N TYR A 558 -9.69 11.06 11.90
CA TYR A 558 -8.73 11.28 10.84
C TYR A 558 -9.31 12.24 9.79
N LEU A 559 -8.54 13.25 9.40
CA LEU A 559 -8.88 14.16 8.31
C LEU A 559 -8.16 13.71 7.04
N LEU A 560 -8.92 13.25 6.04
CA LEU A 560 -8.39 12.61 4.85
C LEU A 560 -8.61 13.44 3.57
N TYR A 561 -7.63 13.38 2.67
CA TYR A 561 -7.64 13.97 1.34
C TYR A 561 -7.14 12.94 0.33
N MET A 562 -7.73 12.90 -0.87
CA MET A 562 -7.31 11.99 -1.93
C MET A 562 -7.58 12.54 -3.33
N THR A 563 -6.58 12.47 -4.21
CA THR A 563 -6.68 12.82 -5.62
C THR A 563 -5.98 11.78 -6.49
N ILE A 564 -6.50 11.54 -7.70
CA ILE A 564 -5.88 10.69 -8.71
C ILE A 564 -5.56 11.59 -9.90
N SER A 565 -4.29 11.65 -10.29
CA SER A 565 -3.82 12.40 -11.45
C SER A 565 -3.30 11.48 -12.55
N ILE A 566 -3.48 11.89 -13.81
CA ILE A 566 -2.95 11.21 -14.99
C ILE A 566 -1.89 12.10 -15.62
N CYS A 567 -0.66 11.60 -15.66
CA CYS A 567 0.53 12.32 -16.10
C CYS A 567 1.05 11.62 -17.36
N PHE A 568 0.92 12.27 -18.52
CA PHE A 568 1.25 11.69 -19.82
C PHE A 568 2.61 12.10 -20.37
N GLU A 569 3.21 13.12 -19.77
CA GLU A 569 4.44 13.74 -20.24
C GLU A 569 5.49 13.65 -19.13
N THR A 570 6.73 13.40 -19.50
CA THR A 570 7.86 13.31 -18.56
C THR A 570 8.15 14.61 -17.81
N VAL A 571 7.75 15.75 -18.39
CA VAL A 571 7.99 17.09 -17.84
C VAL A 571 6.70 17.90 -17.88
N GLY A 572 6.35 18.55 -16.76
CA GLY A 572 5.17 19.42 -16.62
C GLY A 572 4.16 18.90 -15.59
N ASP A 573 3.09 19.66 -15.40
CA ASP A 573 1.97 19.26 -14.54
C ASP A 573 1.19 18.10 -15.18
N CYS A 574 0.60 17.24 -14.33
CA CYS A 574 -0.26 16.16 -14.81
C CYS A 574 -1.47 16.77 -15.54
N ARG A 575 -1.80 16.20 -16.72
CA ARG A 575 -2.80 16.77 -17.63
C ARG A 575 -4.21 16.73 -17.04
N TYR A 576 -4.52 15.70 -16.26
CA TYR A 576 -5.82 15.53 -15.62
C TYR A 576 -5.65 15.21 -14.14
N THR A 577 -6.40 15.90 -13.29
CA THR A 577 -6.47 15.63 -11.85
C THR A 577 -7.93 15.46 -11.46
N TYR A 578 -8.24 14.30 -10.89
CA TYR A 578 -9.55 13.91 -10.39
C TYR A 578 -9.50 13.92 -8.87
N THR A 579 -10.19 14.88 -8.24
CA THR A 579 -10.39 14.83 -6.79
C THR A 579 -11.28 13.65 -6.47
N VAL A 580 -10.85 12.78 -5.55
CA VAL A 580 -11.67 11.66 -5.04
C VAL A 580 -12.50 12.19 -3.88
N PHE A 581 -11.83 12.78 -2.87
CA PHE A 581 -12.46 13.51 -1.77
C PHE A 581 -11.50 14.53 -1.17
N ASP A 582 -12.05 15.56 -0.52
CA ASP A 582 -11.32 16.70 0.03
C ASP A 582 -11.82 17.00 1.45
N GLY A 583 -10.93 16.92 2.45
CA GLY A 583 -11.22 17.26 3.84
C GLY A 583 -12.28 16.39 4.53
N VAL A 584 -12.23 15.06 4.37
CA VAL A 584 -13.20 14.14 4.99
C VAL A 584 -12.80 13.80 6.42
N LYS A 585 -13.68 14.05 7.40
CA LYS A 585 -13.51 13.61 8.79
C LYS A 585 -14.03 12.19 8.97
N ILE A 586 -13.18 11.28 9.42
CA ILE A 586 -13.48 9.87 9.62
C ILE A 586 -13.20 9.51 11.09
N PRO A 587 -14.16 8.95 11.86
CA PRO A 587 -13.97 8.60 13.27
C PRO A 587 -12.77 7.68 13.53
N LYS A 588 -12.05 7.95 14.62
CA LYS A 588 -11.07 7.02 15.21
C LYS A 588 -11.81 6.14 16.21
N GLN A 589 -12.06 4.89 15.83
CA GLN A 589 -12.69 3.93 16.73
C GLN A 589 -11.77 3.62 17.91
N PRO A 590 -12.29 3.55 19.15
CA PRO A 590 -11.51 3.07 20.29
C PRO A 590 -11.20 1.58 20.09
N CYS A 591 -9.97 1.18 20.37
CA CYS A 591 -9.58 -0.22 20.24
C CYS A 591 -10.16 -1.05 21.38
N ASP A 592 -10.71 -2.21 21.02
CA ASP A 592 -11.18 -3.19 22.00
C ASP A 592 -10.07 -4.19 22.32
N TRP A 593 -9.31 -3.91 23.38
CA TRP A 593 -8.32 -4.84 23.94
C TRP A 593 -8.96 -5.86 24.92
N THR A 594 -10.26 -6.15 24.80
CA THR A 594 -10.93 -7.20 25.58
C THR A 594 -11.21 -8.48 24.77
N GLY A 595 -11.08 -8.44 23.44
CA GLY A 595 -11.24 -9.58 22.52
C GLY A 595 -10.27 -10.75 22.76
N GLY A 596 -10.50 -11.92 22.16
CA GLY A 596 -9.67 -13.13 22.29
C GLY A 596 -8.31 -13.05 21.55
N TYR A 597 -7.52 -14.14 21.54
CA TYR A 597 -6.33 -14.20 20.66
C TYR A 597 -6.75 -14.04 19.19
N ALA A 598 -5.91 -13.39 18.37
CA ALA A 598 -6.16 -13.24 16.93
C ALA A 598 -6.35 -14.60 16.23
N ILE A 599 -5.68 -15.65 16.73
CA ILE A 599 -5.87 -17.04 16.32
C ILE A 599 -6.47 -17.81 17.51
N PRO A 600 -7.80 -17.98 17.57
CA PRO A 600 -8.45 -18.69 18.67
C PRO A 600 -7.94 -20.13 18.80
N GLY A 601 -7.52 -20.51 20.01
CA GLY A 601 -7.02 -21.87 20.30
C GLY A 601 -5.60 -22.16 19.78
N PHE A 602 -4.82 -21.11 19.44
CA PHE A 602 -3.43 -21.29 19.01
C PHE A 602 -2.59 -22.05 20.04
N ASN A 603 -1.82 -23.04 19.56
CA ASN A 603 -0.86 -23.79 20.35
C ASN A 603 0.50 -23.81 19.66
N LEU A 604 1.53 -23.33 20.35
CA LEU A 604 2.89 -23.24 19.81
C LEU A 604 3.45 -24.60 19.39
N ASN A 605 3.27 -25.63 20.19
CA ASN A 605 3.84 -26.95 19.90
C ASN A 605 3.16 -27.61 18.69
N SER A 606 1.84 -27.47 18.56
CA SER A 606 1.10 -27.91 17.38
C SER A 606 1.61 -27.21 16.12
N TYR A 607 1.72 -25.87 16.16
CA TYR A 607 2.27 -25.07 15.07
C TYR A 607 3.68 -25.52 14.66
N LEU A 608 4.61 -25.64 15.62
CA LEU A 608 5.98 -26.07 15.34
C LEU A 608 6.03 -27.47 14.71
N THR A 609 5.22 -28.40 15.21
CA THR A 609 5.17 -29.78 14.70
C THR A 609 4.60 -29.82 13.27
N GLU A 610 3.54 -29.07 13.00
CA GLU A 610 2.94 -28.98 11.66
C GLU A 610 3.90 -28.36 10.63
N GLN A 611 4.71 -27.40 11.05
CA GLN A 611 5.75 -26.78 10.21
C GLN A 611 7.06 -27.62 10.13
N GLY A 612 7.12 -28.77 10.82
CA GLY A 612 8.29 -29.67 10.80
C GLY A 612 9.47 -29.20 11.66
N TYR A 613 9.26 -28.27 12.58
CA TYR A 613 10.28 -27.75 13.49
C TYR A 613 10.35 -28.51 14.82
N SER A 614 11.52 -28.42 15.47
CA SER A 614 11.71 -28.89 16.85
C SER A 614 10.96 -28.00 17.84
N THR A 615 10.38 -28.60 18.89
CA THR A 615 9.70 -27.88 19.99
C THR A 615 10.67 -27.38 21.08
N SER A 616 11.98 -27.32 20.79
CA SER A 616 13.01 -26.86 21.73
C SER A 616 13.05 -25.33 21.83
N THR A 617 13.11 -24.79 23.04
CA THR A 617 13.27 -23.35 23.31
C THR A 617 14.67 -23.03 23.85
N PRO A 618 15.27 -21.85 23.54
CA PRO A 618 14.74 -20.81 22.66
C PRO A 618 14.68 -21.28 21.19
N LEU A 619 13.67 -20.80 20.47
CA LEU A 619 13.50 -21.07 19.05
C LEU A 619 14.66 -20.45 18.25
N ASN A 620 15.00 -21.06 17.12
CA ASN A 620 15.92 -20.45 16.15
C ASN A 620 15.37 -19.07 15.72
N SER A 621 16.25 -18.12 15.39
CA SER A 621 15.85 -16.76 14.99
C SER A 621 14.88 -16.73 13.80
N LEU A 622 15.03 -17.61 12.82
CA LEU A 622 14.12 -17.75 11.69
C LEU A 622 12.74 -18.25 12.14
N VAL A 623 12.72 -19.34 12.92
CA VAL A 623 11.47 -19.92 13.43
C VAL A 623 10.73 -18.93 14.34
N SER A 624 11.48 -18.17 15.15
CA SER A 624 10.93 -17.09 15.99
C SER A 624 10.28 -16.00 15.14
N SER A 625 10.93 -15.60 14.05
CA SER A 625 10.43 -14.52 13.19
C SER A 625 9.21 -14.99 12.38
N GLN A 626 9.22 -16.23 11.88
CA GLN A 626 8.05 -16.89 11.28
C GLN A 626 6.87 -17.01 12.24
N LEU A 627 7.12 -17.37 13.50
CA LEU A 627 6.07 -17.43 14.52
C LEU A 627 5.46 -16.05 14.76
N LEU A 628 6.28 -15.02 14.94
CA LEU A 628 5.80 -13.65 15.19
C LEU A 628 5.06 -13.06 13.97
N GLU A 629 5.44 -13.45 12.76
CA GLU A 629 4.72 -13.11 11.52
C GLU A 629 3.37 -13.84 11.44
N TYR A 630 3.37 -15.15 11.73
CA TYR A 630 2.14 -15.94 11.75
C TYR A 630 1.14 -15.43 12.80
N LEU A 631 1.64 -14.97 13.95
CA LEU A 631 0.84 -14.35 15.00
C LEU A 631 0.44 -12.89 14.69
N GLY A 632 0.91 -12.30 13.58
CA GLY A 632 0.55 -10.95 13.16
C GLY A 632 1.24 -9.80 13.91
N VAL A 633 2.19 -10.10 14.81
CA VAL A 633 2.78 -9.11 15.71
C VAL A 633 4.13 -8.56 15.25
N ALA A 634 4.77 -9.19 14.26
CA ALA A 634 6.15 -8.92 13.88
C ALA A 634 6.43 -7.45 13.50
N SER A 635 5.53 -6.79 12.76
CA SER A 635 5.67 -5.40 12.30
C SER A 635 5.65 -4.37 13.45
N LEU A 636 5.05 -4.75 14.58
CA LEU A 636 4.87 -3.91 15.77
C LEU A 636 6.04 -3.99 16.75
N LEU A 637 7.04 -4.81 16.44
CA LEU A 637 8.25 -4.98 17.23
C LEU A 637 9.36 -4.09 16.66
N LYS A 638 10.30 -3.66 17.51
CA LYS A 638 11.56 -3.02 17.08
C LYS A 638 12.36 -4.00 16.22
N THR A 639 13.47 -3.59 15.60
CA THR A 639 14.32 -4.58 14.91
C THR A 639 15.10 -5.41 15.92
N THR A 640 15.83 -6.43 15.48
CA THR A 640 16.72 -7.18 16.38
C THR A 640 17.87 -6.33 16.91
N ALA A 641 18.34 -5.35 16.12
CA ALA A 641 19.38 -4.40 16.52
C ALA A 641 18.89 -3.37 17.55
N ASP A 642 17.59 -3.02 17.51
CA ASP A 642 17.01 -1.96 18.34
C ASP A 642 16.26 -2.49 19.58
N GLN A 643 16.41 -3.78 19.90
CA GLN A 643 15.80 -4.34 21.11
C GLN A 643 16.33 -3.63 22.36
N CYS A 644 15.47 -3.47 23.37
CA CYS A 644 15.95 -3.10 24.68
C CYS A 644 16.91 -4.18 25.21
N GLN A 645 17.93 -3.80 25.98
CA GLN A 645 18.85 -4.77 26.55
C GLN A 645 18.58 -4.96 28.02
N MET A 646 18.63 -6.22 28.46
CA MET A 646 18.58 -6.59 29.88
C MET A 646 19.79 -6.05 30.65
N SER A 647 20.89 -5.80 29.95
CA SER A 647 22.12 -5.20 30.48
C SER A 647 22.19 -3.70 30.32
N ASP A 648 21.29 -3.08 29.52
CA ASP A 648 21.30 -1.64 29.20
C ASP A 648 20.49 -0.88 30.25
N PRO A 649 21.16 -0.19 31.17
CA PRO A 649 20.53 0.75 32.05
C PRO A 649 20.76 2.13 31.44
N LEU A 650 19.70 2.85 31.07
CA LEU A 650 19.80 4.30 30.99
C LEU A 650 20.10 4.82 32.44
N LYS A 651 21.40 4.81 32.80
CA LYS A 651 22.10 5.38 33.97
C LYS A 651 22.20 4.59 35.30
N GLY A 652 22.71 3.35 35.31
CA GLY A 652 23.38 2.78 36.52
C GLY A 652 23.09 1.33 36.90
N SER A 653 23.71 0.85 38.00
CA SER A 653 23.52 -0.51 38.53
C SER A 653 22.08 -0.72 39.00
N SER A 654 21.34 -1.66 38.40
CA SER A 654 19.98 -1.97 38.83
C SER A 654 19.97 -2.58 40.23
N LYS A 655 19.15 -2.06 41.14
CA LYS A 655 18.90 -2.67 42.46
C LYS A 655 17.51 -3.31 42.43
N ASN A 656 17.42 -4.61 42.72
CA ASN A 656 16.16 -5.38 42.69
C ASN A 656 15.39 -5.29 41.34
N GLY A 657 16.12 -5.16 40.22
CA GLY A 657 15.55 -5.01 38.87
C GLY A 657 15.22 -3.58 38.46
N TRP A 658 15.44 -2.57 39.31
CA TRP A 658 15.09 -1.18 39.02
C TRP A 658 16.29 -0.26 38.86
N THR A 659 16.16 0.67 37.91
CA THR A 659 16.92 1.92 37.84
C THR A 659 15.96 3.10 38.07
N LYS A 660 16.46 4.20 38.64
CA LYS A 660 15.62 5.33 39.05
C LYS A 660 16.22 6.66 38.62
N GLY A 661 15.45 7.43 37.84
CA GLY A 661 15.81 8.77 37.39
C GLY A 661 15.35 9.89 38.32
N CYS A 662 14.32 9.66 39.15
CA CYS A 662 13.73 10.70 39.98
C CYS A 662 14.22 10.73 41.44
N THR A 663 14.08 11.88 42.11
CA THR A 663 14.58 12.11 43.48
C THR A 663 13.57 11.75 44.57
N SER A 664 12.26 11.79 44.29
CA SER A 664 11.22 11.49 45.28
C SER A 664 11.30 10.04 45.73
N ALA A 665 11.06 9.76 47.01
CA ALA A 665 10.97 8.38 47.50
C ALA A 665 9.74 7.68 46.89
N VAL A 666 9.96 6.49 46.31
CA VAL A 666 8.91 5.65 45.70
C VAL A 666 9.22 4.21 46.11
N ASP A 667 8.24 3.53 46.68
CA ASP A 667 8.37 2.14 47.13
C ASP A 667 8.17 1.20 45.94
N LEU A 668 9.27 0.58 45.49
CA LEU A 668 9.30 -0.30 44.32
C LEU A 668 9.50 -1.77 44.74
N PRO A 669 8.77 -2.73 44.14
CA PRO A 669 8.92 -4.15 44.43
C PRO A 669 10.20 -4.72 43.81
N THR A 670 10.61 -5.91 44.24
CA THR A 670 11.66 -6.69 43.56
C THR A 670 11.07 -7.37 42.33
N LEU A 671 11.71 -7.17 41.16
CA LEU A 671 11.27 -7.78 39.90
C LEU A 671 11.83 -9.20 39.70
N GLY A 672 11.20 -9.96 38.80
CA GLY A 672 11.70 -11.27 38.34
C GLY A 672 12.99 -11.15 37.52
N SER A 673 13.68 -12.28 37.30
CA SER A 673 14.97 -12.30 36.57
C SER A 673 14.86 -11.92 35.09
N ASN A 674 13.65 -12.00 34.52
CA ASN A 674 13.39 -11.73 33.11
C ASN A 674 12.88 -10.31 32.87
N SER A 675 12.88 -9.44 33.88
CA SER A 675 12.36 -8.08 33.80
C SER A 675 13.31 -7.07 34.45
N VAL A 676 13.68 -6.02 33.71
CA VAL A 676 14.43 -4.86 34.23
C VAL A 676 13.66 -3.59 33.91
N CYS A 677 13.41 -2.73 34.90
CA CYS A 677 12.62 -1.51 34.72
C CYS A 677 13.37 -0.23 35.11
N HIS A 678 12.90 0.87 34.56
CA HIS A 678 13.33 2.23 34.80
C HIS A 678 12.14 3.08 35.24
N LEU A 679 12.29 3.77 36.38
CA LEU A 679 11.38 4.83 36.80
C LEU A 679 11.93 6.17 36.30
N TYR A 680 11.17 6.84 35.42
CA TYR A 680 11.56 8.12 34.83
C TYR A 680 11.76 9.22 35.88
N ASP A 681 12.43 10.30 35.48
CA ASP A 681 12.72 11.50 36.28
C ASP A 681 11.47 12.23 36.80
N THR A 682 10.34 12.10 36.10
CA THR A 682 9.03 12.61 36.53
C THR A 682 8.41 11.83 37.70
N CYS A 683 8.97 10.69 38.09
CA CYS A 683 8.40 9.71 39.04
C CYS A 683 7.03 9.13 38.66
N THR A 684 6.44 9.49 37.53
CA THR A 684 5.10 9.04 37.10
C THR A 684 5.15 8.19 35.83
N GLY A 685 6.35 7.88 35.33
CA GLY A 685 6.55 6.99 34.19
C GLY A 685 7.42 5.78 34.51
N ILE A 686 7.04 4.63 33.97
CA ILE A 686 7.72 3.34 34.11
C ILE A 686 8.00 2.79 32.71
N SER A 687 9.22 2.31 32.46
CA SER A 687 9.59 1.56 31.25
C SER A 687 10.32 0.28 31.65
N CYS A 688 9.96 -0.84 31.07
CA CYS A 688 10.52 -2.15 31.38
C CYS A 688 11.03 -2.84 30.11
N CYS A 689 12.13 -3.57 30.24
CA CYS A 689 12.64 -4.51 29.27
C CYS A 689 12.37 -5.93 29.78
N LEU A 690 11.65 -6.72 28.98
CA LEU A 690 11.18 -8.06 29.30
C LEU A 690 11.87 -9.07 28.39
N HIS A 691 12.46 -10.14 28.94
CA HIS A 691 13.11 -11.20 28.17
C HIS A 691 12.17 -12.39 27.99
N SER A 692 11.90 -12.78 26.73
CA SER A 692 11.20 -14.01 26.39
C SER A 692 12.18 -15.15 26.14
N THR A 693 12.02 -16.22 26.92
CA THR A 693 12.83 -17.44 26.77
C THR A 693 12.39 -18.32 25.61
N THR A 694 11.14 -18.16 25.14
CA THR A 694 10.61 -18.93 24.00
C THR A 694 11.17 -18.44 22.67
N VAL A 695 11.07 -17.13 22.37
CA VAL A 695 11.55 -16.55 21.11
C VAL A 695 12.97 -15.98 21.21
N GLY A 696 13.61 -16.08 22.38
CA GLY A 696 14.97 -15.59 22.61
C GLY A 696 15.12 -14.08 22.38
N ARG A 697 14.09 -13.30 22.74
CA ARG A 697 13.95 -11.89 22.36
C ARG A 697 13.57 -11.00 23.54
N ASN A 698 14.02 -9.74 23.52
CA ASN A 698 13.62 -8.73 24.49
C ASN A 698 12.51 -7.82 23.94
N PHE A 699 11.60 -7.42 24.82
CA PHE A 699 10.46 -6.53 24.54
C PHE A 699 10.43 -5.38 25.54
N ASN A 700 10.29 -4.17 25.03
CA ASN A 700 10.11 -2.95 25.80
C ASN A 700 8.62 -2.68 25.99
N VAL A 701 8.23 -2.37 27.22
CA VAL A 701 6.88 -1.94 27.57
C VAL A 701 6.97 -0.72 28.46
N PHE A 702 6.05 0.23 28.34
CA PHE A 702 6.07 1.42 29.18
C PHE A 702 4.68 1.98 29.45
N LEU A 703 4.57 2.73 30.54
CA LEU A 703 3.40 3.47 30.97
C LEU A 703 3.88 4.77 31.59
N LYS A 704 3.53 5.92 31.00
CA LYS A 704 3.95 7.25 31.43
C LYS A 704 2.73 8.12 31.67
N LEU A 705 2.64 8.67 32.88
CA LEU A 705 1.59 9.62 33.25
C LEU A 705 2.19 11.01 33.31
N ASP A 706 1.57 11.96 32.63
CA ASP A 706 1.92 13.38 32.71
C ASP A 706 0.75 14.16 33.33
N PRO A 707 0.84 14.58 34.61
CA PRO A 707 -0.19 15.36 35.27
C PRO A 707 -0.29 16.80 34.76
N CYS A 708 0.66 17.29 33.96
CA CYS A 708 0.69 18.67 33.49
C CYS A 708 0.07 18.84 32.11
N THR A 709 0.37 17.92 31.21
CA THR A 709 -0.31 17.85 29.91
C THR A 709 -1.61 17.06 29.97
N GLN A 710 -1.86 16.33 31.08
CA GLN A 710 -3.02 15.47 31.30
C GLN A 710 -3.07 14.31 30.29
N LYS A 711 -1.93 13.66 30.06
CA LYS A 711 -1.77 12.55 29.12
C LYS A 711 -1.27 11.27 29.80
N LEU A 712 -1.75 10.14 29.30
CA LEU A 712 -1.23 8.80 29.56
C LEU A 712 -0.65 8.25 28.26
N ASP A 713 0.66 8.09 28.21
CA ASP A 713 1.40 7.45 27.11
C ASP A 713 1.70 6.00 27.51
N ILE A 714 1.14 5.03 26.79
CA ILE A 714 1.33 3.60 27.06
C ILE A 714 1.75 2.88 25.78
N GLY A 715 2.70 1.95 25.89
CA GLY A 715 3.19 1.25 24.72
C GLY A 715 3.89 -0.07 24.98
N ILE A 716 3.90 -0.88 23.93
CA ILE A 716 4.63 -2.14 23.78
C ILE A 716 5.45 -2.01 22.50
N GLU A 717 6.77 -2.01 22.60
CA GLU A 717 7.68 -1.89 21.45
C GLU A 717 7.43 -0.64 20.60
N LYS A 718 6.90 -0.80 19.38
CA LYS A 718 6.50 0.29 18.49
C LYS A 718 5.01 0.64 18.64
N TYR A 719 4.21 -0.24 19.23
CA TYR A 719 2.77 -0.11 19.41
C TYR A 719 2.46 0.74 20.64
N GLN A 720 2.15 2.02 20.43
CA GLN A 720 1.97 2.99 21.51
C GLN A 720 0.75 3.88 21.27
N PHE A 721 0.12 4.33 22.35
CA PHE A 721 -1.08 5.16 22.35
C PHE A 721 -0.99 6.24 23.42
N ASP A 722 -1.46 7.43 23.05
CA ASP A 722 -1.72 8.53 23.97
C ASP A 722 -3.21 8.59 24.33
N PHE A 723 -3.50 8.70 25.62
CA PHE A 723 -4.84 8.89 26.14
C PHE A 723 -4.94 10.17 26.95
N SER A 724 -5.98 10.96 26.70
CA SER A 724 -6.31 12.12 27.54
C SER A 724 -6.85 11.69 28.90
N LEU A 725 -6.19 12.12 29.97
CA LEU A 725 -6.60 11.88 31.35
C LEU A 725 -7.90 12.61 31.73
N TYR A 726 -8.31 13.64 30.97
CA TYR A 726 -9.61 14.30 31.17
C TYR A 726 -10.80 13.37 30.87
N SER A 727 -10.64 12.44 29.93
CA SER A 727 -11.67 11.46 29.55
C SER A 727 -11.38 10.05 30.08
N PHE A 728 -10.34 9.90 30.90
CA PHE A 728 -9.91 8.61 31.43
C PHE A 728 -10.78 8.17 32.61
N THR A 729 -11.14 6.89 32.63
CA THR A 729 -11.89 6.31 33.76
C THR A 729 -10.92 5.79 34.81
N PHE A 730 -10.73 6.56 35.89
CA PHE A 730 -9.89 6.19 37.02
C PHE A 730 -10.52 5.09 37.89
N GLY A 731 -9.67 4.26 38.51
CA GLY A 731 -10.08 3.24 39.48
C GLY A 731 -10.52 1.90 38.87
N THR A 732 -10.61 1.79 37.54
CA THR A 732 -10.94 0.56 36.82
C THR A 732 -9.71 -0.10 36.22
N THR A 733 -9.68 -1.44 36.22
CA THR A 733 -8.64 -2.22 35.52
C THR A 733 -8.86 -2.14 34.01
N GLN A 734 -7.80 -1.83 33.28
CA GLN A 734 -7.76 -1.74 31.83
C GLN A 734 -6.68 -2.67 31.26
N TYR A 735 -6.79 -2.95 29.96
CA TYR A 735 -5.93 -3.86 29.23
C TYR A 735 -5.37 -3.17 27.99
N PHE A 736 -4.11 -3.43 27.69
CA PHE A 736 -3.43 -2.96 26.48
C PHE A 736 -2.55 -4.10 25.97
N HIS A 737 -2.80 -4.61 24.77
CA HIS A 737 -2.08 -5.77 24.27
C HIS A 737 -1.94 -5.79 22.76
N ILE A 738 -0.94 -6.53 22.28
CA ILE A 738 -0.77 -6.90 20.88
C ILE A 738 -1.23 -8.35 20.73
N ASP A 739 -2.45 -8.56 20.21
CA ASP A 739 -3.09 -9.86 19.95
C ASP A 739 -2.97 -10.91 21.07
N ARG A 740 -2.95 -10.44 22.33
CA ARG A 740 -2.67 -11.20 23.57
C ARG A 740 -1.32 -11.91 23.62
N VAL A 741 -0.45 -11.72 22.63
CA VAL A 741 0.93 -12.21 22.63
C VAL A 741 1.76 -11.45 23.66
N ILE A 742 1.63 -10.13 23.69
CA ILE A 742 2.27 -9.26 24.68
C ILE A 742 1.21 -8.32 25.23
N GLY A 743 1.09 -8.21 26.55
CA GLY A 743 0.04 -7.39 27.17
C GLY A 743 0.45 -6.72 28.48
N ILE A 744 -0.16 -5.57 28.73
CA ILE A 744 -0.13 -4.77 29.94
C ILE A 744 -1.55 -4.75 30.53
N GLU A 745 -1.69 -5.18 31.78
CA GLU A 745 -2.89 -5.02 32.59
C GLU A 745 -2.60 -3.93 33.62
N TYR A 746 -3.37 -2.84 33.61
CA TYR A 746 -3.08 -1.67 34.45
C TYR A 746 -4.32 -1.09 35.11
N LYS A 747 -4.14 -0.45 36.26
CA LYS A 747 -5.19 0.32 36.95
C LYS A 747 -4.56 1.58 37.52
N ILE A 748 -5.14 2.72 37.20
CA ILE A 748 -4.68 4.03 37.68
C ILE A 748 -5.81 4.65 38.48
N THR A 749 -5.53 5.07 39.71
CA THR A 749 -6.46 5.84 40.56
C THR A 749 -5.85 7.19 40.86
N ASP A 750 -6.60 8.26 40.63
CA ASP A 750 -6.17 9.61 40.99
C ASP A 750 -6.52 9.94 42.45
N LEU A 751 -5.50 10.16 43.28
CA LEU A 751 -5.65 10.63 44.65
C LEU A 751 -5.34 12.13 44.72
N VAL A 752 -6.28 12.95 44.24
CA VAL A 752 -6.12 14.41 44.09
C VAL A 752 -5.64 15.09 45.37
N GLY A 753 -6.22 14.74 46.52
CA GLY A 753 -5.86 15.34 47.81
C GLY A 753 -4.45 14.99 48.31
N GLU A 754 -3.86 13.89 47.84
CA GLU A 754 -2.49 13.48 48.17
C GLU A 754 -1.47 13.85 47.08
N MET A 755 -1.92 14.40 45.94
CA MET A 755 -1.06 14.71 44.78
C MET A 755 -0.26 13.48 44.29
N VAL A 756 -0.89 12.30 44.26
CA VAL A 756 -0.28 11.06 43.78
C VAL A 756 -1.23 10.29 42.84
N TYR A 757 -0.68 9.50 41.94
CA TYR A 757 -1.40 8.42 41.27
C TYR A 757 -1.12 7.10 41.99
N LEU A 758 -2.17 6.30 42.22
CA LEU A 758 -2.02 4.91 42.67
C LEU A 758 -2.07 3.99 41.45
N VAL A 759 -0.99 3.27 41.19
CA VAL A 759 -0.82 2.48 39.95
C VAL A 759 -0.61 0.99 40.26
N ASP A 760 -1.39 0.16 39.58
CA ASP A 760 -1.15 -1.28 39.40
C ASP A 760 -0.74 -1.53 37.95
N MET A 761 0.30 -2.34 37.72
CA MET A 761 0.75 -2.72 36.38
C MET A 761 1.28 -4.16 36.40
N LYS A 762 0.73 -5.02 35.53
CA LYS A 762 1.19 -6.39 35.27
C LYS A 762 1.46 -6.56 33.78
N VAL A 763 2.44 -7.40 33.45
CA VAL A 763 2.84 -7.67 32.07
C VAL A 763 2.83 -9.16 31.78
N LYS A 764 2.46 -9.55 30.56
CA LYS A 764 2.35 -10.94 30.13
C LYS A 764 2.92 -11.12 28.72
N ILE A 765 3.64 -12.22 28.49
CA ILE A 765 4.08 -12.69 27.16
C ILE A 765 3.59 -14.12 26.99
N CYS A 766 2.74 -14.38 26.00
CA CYS A 766 2.01 -15.65 25.87
C CYS A 766 1.99 -16.14 24.42
N PHE A 767 2.44 -17.37 24.19
CA PHE A 767 2.43 -18.03 22.86
C PHE A 767 1.44 -19.20 22.79
N ASN A 768 0.51 -19.30 23.76
CA ASN A 768 -0.53 -20.32 23.79
C ASN A 768 -1.83 -19.72 24.31
N ASP A 769 -2.94 -19.98 23.62
CA ASP A 769 -4.29 -19.62 24.07
C ASP A 769 -4.91 -20.80 24.85
N PRO A 770 -5.34 -20.67 26.13
CA PRO A 770 -5.31 -19.48 26.99
C PRO A 770 -4.14 -19.44 28.01
N THR A 771 -3.46 -20.58 28.25
CA THR A 771 -2.36 -20.75 29.24
C THR A 771 -1.53 -22.00 28.93
N PRO A 772 -0.24 -22.07 29.33
CA PRO A 772 0.53 -21.09 30.11
C PRO A 772 1.31 -20.08 29.25
N CYS A 773 1.56 -18.90 29.83
CA CYS A 773 2.37 -17.82 29.27
C CYS A 773 3.88 -18.06 29.53
N ASP A 774 4.73 -17.56 28.63
CA ASP A 774 6.20 -17.59 28.76
C ASP A 774 6.68 -16.66 29.88
N LEU A 775 6.03 -15.50 30.03
CA LEU A 775 6.30 -14.53 31.10
C LEU A 775 5.00 -13.97 31.67
N GLN A 776 4.93 -13.83 32.99
CA GLN A 776 3.86 -13.12 33.68
C GLN A 776 4.40 -12.49 34.98
N ASP A 777 4.61 -11.18 34.96
CA ASP A 777 5.20 -10.43 36.07
C ASP A 777 4.28 -9.30 36.56
N THR A 778 4.28 -9.04 37.87
CA THR A 778 3.67 -7.84 38.46
C THR A 778 4.76 -6.79 38.63
N ILE A 779 4.69 -5.72 37.83
CA ILE A 779 5.70 -4.65 37.82
C ILE A 779 5.51 -3.73 39.03
N VAL A 780 4.28 -3.26 39.25
CA VAL A 780 3.91 -2.45 40.43
C VAL A 780 2.51 -2.83 40.92
N LEU A 781 2.28 -2.70 42.22
CA LEU A 781 1.00 -3.00 42.87
C LEU A 781 0.76 -2.02 44.00
N ASN A 782 -0.34 -1.26 43.91
CA ASN A 782 -0.71 -0.17 44.79
C ASN A 782 0.45 0.81 45.01
N THR A 783 1.25 1.06 43.97
CA THR A 783 2.42 1.92 44.07
C THR A 783 1.98 3.38 43.92
N LYS A 784 2.37 4.22 44.90
CA LYS A 784 2.12 5.67 44.87
C LYS A 784 3.17 6.37 44.02
N LEU A 785 2.76 6.98 42.93
CA LEU A 785 3.59 7.79 42.04
C LEU A 785 3.30 9.28 42.28
N PRO A 786 4.25 10.07 42.80
CA PRO A 786 4.02 11.47 43.15
C PRO A 786 3.88 12.35 41.90
N LYS A 787 2.82 13.16 41.85
CA LYS A 787 2.61 14.16 40.80
C LYS A 787 3.60 15.32 40.98
N MET A 788 4.19 15.76 39.88
CA MET A 788 4.98 16.99 39.89
C MET A 788 4.09 18.23 39.98
N VAL A 789 4.65 19.34 40.47
CA VAL A 789 3.99 20.65 40.39
C VAL A 789 4.20 21.22 39.00
N CYS A 790 3.13 21.41 38.25
CA CYS A 790 3.19 21.89 36.88
C CYS A 790 3.64 23.35 36.81
N PRO A 791 4.46 23.75 35.82
CA PRO A 791 4.80 25.15 35.64
C PRO A 791 3.55 25.98 35.36
N TRP A 792 3.54 27.25 35.79
CA TRP A 792 2.43 28.16 35.50
C TRP A 792 2.34 28.50 34.00
N PHE A 793 3.49 28.57 33.34
CA PHE A 793 3.63 28.93 31.95
C PHE A 793 4.50 27.89 31.23
N SER A 794 4.00 27.29 30.16
CA SER A 794 4.73 26.31 29.34
C SER A 794 5.26 26.93 28.04
N GLY A 795 4.65 28.00 27.54
CA GLY A 795 4.97 28.58 26.24
C GLY A 795 4.51 27.70 25.08
N TYR A 796 5.00 27.99 23.88
CA TYR A 796 4.67 27.22 22.68
C TYR A 796 5.44 25.90 22.65
N PRO A 797 4.76 24.76 22.41
CA PRO A 797 5.43 23.47 22.15
C PRO A 797 6.46 23.57 21.02
N ASN A 798 6.14 24.33 19.97
CA ASN A 798 7.06 24.74 18.91
C ASN A 798 7.54 26.19 19.13
N PRO A 799 8.79 26.43 19.55
CA PRO A 799 9.32 27.78 19.76
C PRO A 799 9.34 28.67 18.51
N ASN A 800 9.24 28.09 17.31
CA ASN A 800 9.21 28.78 16.03
C ASN A 800 7.81 28.88 15.42
N TRP A 801 6.75 28.61 16.20
CA TRP A 801 5.38 28.69 15.73
C TRP A 801 5.02 30.07 15.15
N SER A 802 4.37 30.06 13.99
CA SER A 802 3.79 31.24 13.35
C SER A 802 2.48 30.89 12.66
N LEU A 803 1.39 31.55 13.07
CA LEU A 803 0.09 31.40 12.42
C LEU A 803 0.18 31.83 10.94
N LYS A 804 0.92 32.90 10.64
CA LYS A 804 1.11 33.37 9.26
C LYS A 804 1.76 32.30 8.37
N GLU A 805 2.83 31.65 8.83
CA GLU A 805 3.48 30.57 8.07
C GLU A 805 2.57 29.35 7.94
N TRP A 806 1.78 29.03 8.99
CA TRP A 806 0.79 27.95 8.92
C TRP A 806 -0.29 28.22 7.87
N TYR A 807 -0.78 29.47 7.72
CA TYR A 807 -1.69 29.86 6.64
C TYR A 807 -1.06 29.57 5.27
N LEU A 808 0.18 30.02 5.04
CA LEU A 808 0.89 29.86 3.77
C LEU A 808 1.14 28.38 3.44
N HIS A 809 1.59 27.60 4.42
CA HIS A 809 1.83 26.16 4.26
C HIS A 809 0.57 25.40 3.86
N ASN A 810 -0.58 25.79 4.40
CA ASN A 810 -1.87 25.17 4.11
C ASN A 810 -2.62 25.83 2.93
N SER A 811 -1.94 26.69 2.14
CA SER A 811 -2.51 27.37 0.98
C SER A 811 -3.72 28.26 1.27
N PHE A 812 -3.79 28.81 2.49
CA PHE A 812 -4.79 29.79 2.89
C PHE A 812 -4.24 31.22 2.80
N THR A 813 -5.13 32.20 2.68
CA THR A 813 -4.74 33.62 2.70
C THR A 813 -4.56 34.09 4.14
N PRO A 814 -3.39 34.63 4.54
CA PRO A 814 -3.19 35.10 5.92
C PRO A 814 -4.27 36.09 6.37
N GLY A 815 -4.94 35.76 7.47
CA GLY A 815 -6.01 36.58 8.06
C GLY A 815 -7.41 36.34 7.50
N SER A 816 -7.61 35.37 6.61
CA SER A 816 -8.95 34.94 6.21
C SER A 816 -9.67 34.19 7.35
N ASN A 817 -11.00 34.19 7.35
CA ASN A 817 -11.74 33.29 8.24
C ASN A 817 -11.49 31.84 7.81
N LEU A 818 -11.37 30.95 8.79
CA LEU A 818 -11.15 29.52 8.59
C LEU A 818 -12.49 28.76 8.64
N ASP A 819 -12.60 27.74 7.80
CA ASP A 819 -13.69 26.76 7.89
C ASP A 819 -13.48 25.78 9.05
N SER A 820 -14.48 24.93 9.31
CA SER A 820 -14.41 24.00 10.44
C SER A 820 -13.25 23.01 10.36
N SER A 821 -12.85 22.54 9.18
CA SER A 821 -11.71 21.62 9.01
C SER A 821 -10.39 22.32 9.31
N ALA A 822 -10.20 23.52 8.77
CA ALA A 822 -9.00 24.30 8.98
C ALA A 822 -8.86 24.76 10.44
N VAL A 823 -9.97 25.08 11.11
CA VAL A 823 -9.96 25.36 12.56
C VAL A 823 -9.50 24.13 13.34
N SER A 824 -10.02 22.94 13.04
CA SER A 824 -9.59 21.70 13.71
C SER A 824 -8.09 21.44 13.53
N SER A 825 -7.57 21.53 12.30
CA SER A 825 -6.13 21.38 12.02
C SER A 825 -5.29 22.46 12.74
N LEU A 826 -5.79 23.70 12.87
CA LEU A 826 -5.10 24.75 13.64
C LEU A 826 -5.06 24.45 15.14
N MET A 827 -6.16 23.94 15.72
CA MET A 827 -6.20 23.55 17.15
C MET A 827 -5.25 22.38 17.43
N GLU A 828 -5.12 21.44 16.49
CA GLU A 828 -4.17 20.34 16.56
C GLU A 828 -2.73 20.83 16.45
N ALA A 829 -2.43 21.69 15.47
CA ALA A 829 -1.09 22.22 15.23
C ALA A 829 -0.57 23.12 16.37
N THR A 830 -1.47 23.72 17.14
CA THR A 830 -1.15 24.47 18.37
C THR A 830 -1.22 23.62 19.64
N GLU A 831 -1.58 22.35 19.50
CA GLU A 831 -1.79 21.38 20.58
C GLU A 831 -2.81 21.83 21.64
N ILE A 832 -3.74 22.72 21.27
CA ILE A 832 -4.74 23.26 22.21
C ILE A 832 -6.06 22.50 22.21
N GLY A 833 -6.28 21.65 21.20
CA GLY A 833 -7.55 20.97 20.95
C GLY A 833 -8.07 20.15 22.13
N GLU A 834 -7.21 19.40 22.82
CA GLU A 834 -7.63 18.51 23.92
C GLU A 834 -8.14 19.26 25.16
N TYR A 835 -7.72 20.51 25.30
CA TYR A 835 -8.12 21.35 26.42
C TYR A 835 -9.48 21.99 26.19
N LEU A 836 -10.00 22.02 24.96
CA LEU A 836 -11.26 22.68 24.61
C LEU A 836 -12.47 22.04 25.32
N LEU A 837 -13.37 22.88 25.79
CA LEU A 837 -14.68 22.51 26.31
C LEU A 837 -15.58 22.02 25.17
N SER A 838 -16.33 20.97 25.47
CA SER A 838 -17.35 20.41 24.58
C SER A 838 -18.58 20.06 25.42
N PRO A 839 -19.73 20.74 25.21
CA PRO A 839 -19.95 21.85 24.28
C PRO A 839 -19.14 23.12 24.64
N MET A 840 -18.90 24.00 23.65
CA MET A 840 -18.20 25.27 23.88
C MET A 840 -19.01 26.18 24.80
N VAL A 841 -18.34 27.08 25.53
CA VAL A 841 -19.02 28.10 26.34
C VAL A 841 -19.78 29.08 25.45
N LEU A 842 -21.03 29.38 25.80
CA LEU A 842 -21.87 30.31 25.04
C LEU A 842 -21.78 31.72 25.64
N ARG A 843 -21.18 32.65 24.90
CA ARG A 843 -21.10 34.07 25.33
C ARG A 843 -22.46 34.76 25.31
N ASP A 844 -23.26 34.54 24.26
CA ASP A 844 -24.51 35.26 24.01
C ASP A 844 -25.77 34.45 24.39
N ASP A 845 -25.66 33.49 25.31
CA ASP A 845 -26.81 32.69 25.74
C ASP A 845 -27.87 33.57 26.44
N PRO A 846 -29.11 33.65 25.95
CA PRO A 846 -30.17 34.45 26.56
C PRO A 846 -30.56 34.04 27.99
N ILE A 847 -30.20 32.82 28.42
CA ILE A 847 -30.55 32.25 29.74
C ILE A 847 -29.28 31.81 30.52
N GLY A 848 -28.09 31.95 29.92
CA GLY A 848 -26.83 31.45 30.49
C GLY A 848 -26.13 32.41 31.47
N THR A 849 -24.94 32.02 31.92
CA THR A 849 -24.08 32.75 32.88
C THR A 849 -23.78 34.21 32.49
N TYR A 850 -23.78 34.49 31.19
CA TYR A 850 -23.49 35.81 30.62
C TYR A 850 -24.74 36.55 30.13
N ALA A 851 -25.93 36.01 30.40
CA ALA A 851 -27.19 36.62 30.00
C ALA A 851 -27.32 38.04 30.55
N ALA A 852 -27.80 38.95 29.70
CA ALA A 852 -28.02 40.36 30.02
C ALA A 852 -26.75 41.13 30.51
N ALA A 853 -25.56 40.71 30.08
CA ALA A 853 -24.32 41.42 30.40
C ALA A 853 -24.39 42.91 29.98
N TYR A 854 -24.08 43.82 30.90
CA TYR A 854 -24.01 45.27 30.64
C TYR A 854 -22.56 45.73 30.61
N LEU A 855 -22.14 46.37 29.52
CA LEU A 855 -20.74 46.74 29.23
C LEU A 855 -19.75 45.55 29.34
N GLY A 856 -20.23 44.34 29.02
CA GLY A 856 -19.44 43.10 29.02
C GLY A 856 -19.45 42.36 30.36
N TRP A 857 -20.25 42.81 31.33
CA TRP A 857 -20.29 42.24 32.68
C TRP A 857 -21.66 41.70 33.05
N SER A 858 -21.71 40.45 33.53
CA SER A 858 -22.75 39.92 34.40
C SER A 858 -22.20 39.77 35.83
N SER A 859 -23.09 39.71 36.83
CA SER A 859 -22.67 39.53 38.21
C SER A 859 -23.72 38.80 39.03
N ASP A 860 -23.30 37.68 39.63
CA ASP A 860 -24.05 36.93 40.64
C ASP A 860 -23.66 37.37 42.07
N CYS A 861 -22.71 38.28 42.20
CA CYS A 861 -22.21 38.80 43.47
C CYS A 861 -23.21 39.78 44.08
N ALA A 862 -23.70 39.47 45.27
CA ALA A 862 -24.67 40.30 46.01
C ALA A 862 -24.02 41.43 46.85
N GLU A 863 -22.68 41.47 46.94
CA GLU A 863 -21.96 42.50 47.68
C GLU A 863 -21.81 43.80 46.87
N ALA A 864 -21.45 44.91 47.53
CA ALA A 864 -21.41 46.27 46.97
C ALA A 864 -20.73 46.35 45.58
N PRO A 865 -21.16 47.26 44.68
CA PRO A 865 -20.75 47.23 43.28
C PRO A 865 -19.23 47.36 43.13
N VAL A 866 -18.62 46.28 42.65
CA VAL A 866 -17.24 46.27 42.19
C VAL A 866 -17.15 47.24 41.01
N THR A 867 -16.20 48.18 41.04
CA THR A 867 -15.99 49.09 39.92
C THR A 867 -15.28 48.33 38.80
N LEU A 868 -16.00 48.07 37.71
CA LEU A 868 -15.56 47.25 36.59
C LEU A 868 -15.31 48.11 35.35
N LEU A 869 -14.28 47.76 34.58
CA LEU A 869 -13.93 48.47 33.35
C LEU A 869 -14.92 48.11 32.23
N PRO A 870 -15.39 49.07 31.41
CA PRO A 870 -16.16 48.74 30.21
C PRO A 870 -15.34 47.87 29.26
N MET A 871 -15.94 46.79 28.74
CA MET A 871 -15.32 45.90 27.76
C MET A 871 -16.07 45.90 26.43
N ASP A 872 -15.39 45.42 25.37
CA ASP A 872 -16.00 45.24 24.07
C ASP A 872 -16.95 44.03 24.08
N GLN A 873 -18.24 44.30 24.24
CA GLN A 873 -19.30 43.29 24.27
C GLN A 873 -19.41 42.48 22.98
N SER A 874 -18.80 42.92 21.87
CA SER A 874 -18.82 42.20 20.61
C SER A 874 -17.85 41.02 20.57
N VAL A 875 -16.92 40.92 21.53
CA VAL A 875 -15.92 39.84 21.61
C VAL A 875 -15.75 39.21 23.00
N ILE A 876 -16.09 39.89 24.11
CA ILE A 876 -15.87 39.34 25.46
C ILE A 876 -17.05 39.62 26.41
N SER A 877 -17.39 38.62 27.22
CA SER A 877 -18.29 38.76 28.37
C SER A 877 -17.72 38.08 29.60
N CYS A 878 -17.80 38.72 30.76
CA CYS A 878 -17.32 38.19 32.04
C CYS A 878 -18.42 38.18 33.09
N ASN A 879 -18.43 37.16 33.94
CA ASN A 879 -19.31 37.03 35.10
C ASN A 879 -18.49 37.05 36.39
N LEU A 880 -18.87 37.95 37.31
CA LEU A 880 -18.39 37.88 38.69
C LEU A 880 -19.26 36.89 39.47
N GLU A 881 -18.67 35.75 39.85
CA GLU A 881 -19.38 34.64 40.49
C GLU A 881 -19.96 35.03 41.86
N SER A 882 -20.94 34.26 42.34
CA SER A 882 -21.68 34.49 43.60
C SER A 882 -20.81 34.64 44.85
N THR A 883 -19.57 34.17 44.81
CA THR A 883 -18.61 34.29 45.92
C THR A 883 -17.92 35.66 46.00
N CYS A 884 -18.12 36.52 45.01
CA CYS A 884 -17.44 37.81 44.80
C CYS A 884 -15.90 37.71 44.71
N ARG A 885 -15.39 36.49 44.54
CA ARG A 885 -13.96 36.10 44.51
C ARG A 885 -13.64 35.12 43.38
N GLY A 886 -14.66 34.80 42.59
CA GLY A 886 -14.56 34.00 41.37
C GLY A 886 -14.92 34.88 40.18
N LEU A 887 -14.21 34.67 39.08
CA LEU A 887 -14.44 35.32 37.81
C LEU A 887 -14.40 34.24 36.73
N SER A 888 -15.38 34.27 35.83
CA SER A 888 -15.32 33.53 34.56
C SER A 888 -15.57 34.49 33.40
N CYS A 889 -14.85 34.33 32.29
CA CYS A 889 -14.94 35.14 31.09
C CYS A 889 -15.01 34.26 29.85
N ALA A 890 -15.94 34.57 28.94
CA ALA A 890 -16.04 33.99 27.61
C ALA A 890 -15.51 34.98 26.56
N LEU A 891 -14.50 34.57 25.79
CA LEU A 891 -13.82 35.36 24.76
C LEU A 891 -14.00 34.73 23.37
N ASP A 892 -14.62 35.46 22.46
CA ASP A 892 -14.79 35.05 21.06
C ASP A 892 -13.57 35.40 20.21
N ILE A 893 -13.18 34.45 19.36
CA ILE A 893 -12.15 34.64 18.35
C ILE A 893 -12.79 34.49 16.95
N PRO A 894 -13.13 35.61 16.28
CA PRO A 894 -13.98 35.59 15.08
C PRO A 894 -13.44 34.75 13.92
N PHE A 895 -12.13 34.82 13.63
CA PHE A 895 -11.56 34.16 12.45
C PHE A 895 -11.58 32.63 12.53
N ILE A 896 -11.75 32.06 13.73
CA ILE A 896 -11.94 30.62 13.96
C ILE A 896 -13.33 30.27 14.47
N SER A 897 -14.21 31.27 14.64
CA SER A 897 -15.59 31.09 15.14
C SER A 897 -15.65 30.21 16.41
N LYS A 898 -14.72 30.41 17.35
CA LYS A 898 -14.68 29.71 18.65
C LYS A 898 -14.69 30.69 19.81
N THR A 899 -15.33 30.28 20.90
CA THR A 899 -15.37 30.99 22.18
C THR A 899 -14.55 30.22 23.21
N PHE A 900 -13.72 30.93 23.97
CA PHE A 900 -12.88 30.37 25.02
C PHE A 900 -13.26 30.86 26.42
N GLU A 901 -13.31 29.95 27.40
CA GLU A 901 -13.49 30.24 28.82
C GLU A 901 -12.15 30.48 29.52
N PHE A 902 -12.10 31.56 30.30
CA PHE A 902 -11.02 31.88 31.23
C PHE A 902 -11.62 32.05 32.63
N TYR A 903 -11.02 31.46 33.65
CA TYR A 903 -11.53 31.63 35.00
C TYR A 903 -10.43 31.73 36.06
N MET A 904 -10.78 32.40 37.17
CA MET A 904 -9.95 32.53 38.35
C MET A 904 -10.85 32.53 39.59
N ARG A 905 -10.53 31.68 40.57
CA ARG A 905 -11.29 31.53 41.82
C ARG A 905 -10.36 31.54 43.02
N LEU A 906 -10.66 32.43 43.98
CA LEU A 906 -9.93 32.56 45.24
C LEU A 906 -10.71 31.89 46.38
N GLU A 907 -10.31 30.67 46.74
CA GLU A 907 -10.88 29.86 47.82
C GLU A 907 -10.09 30.06 49.12
N GLN A 908 -10.28 31.22 49.74
CA GLN A 908 -9.53 31.63 50.92
C GLN A 908 -9.58 30.63 52.10
N CYS A 909 -10.71 29.97 52.34
CA CYS A 909 -10.87 29.07 53.49
C CYS A 909 -10.14 27.74 53.32
N ASP A 910 -9.94 27.33 52.07
CA ASP A 910 -9.17 26.14 51.71
C ASP A 910 -7.71 26.51 51.35
N TYR A 911 -7.37 27.80 51.42
CA TYR A 911 -6.08 28.36 51.00
C TYR A 911 -5.71 27.99 49.57
N MET A 912 -6.66 28.02 48.64
CA MET A 912 -6.46 27.62 47.25
C MET A 912 -6.76 28.76 46.27
N LEU A 913 -5.90 28.89 45.28
CA LEU A 913 -6.10 29.68 44.07
C LEU A 913 -6.28 28.68 42.91
N LYS A 914 -7.41 28.77 42.23
CA LYS A 914 -7.71 28.00 41.03
C LYS A 914 -7.76 28.94 39.85
N VAL A 915 -7.00 28.64 38.80
CA VAL A 915 -6.90 29.46 37.60
C VAL A 915 -6.92 28.52 36.40
N GLY A 916 -7.70 28.83 35.38
CA GLY A 916 -7.78 27.97 34.21
C GLY A 916 -8.16 28.68 32.92
N ILE A 917 -7.84 28.02 31.82
CA ILE A 917 -8.24 28.34 30.46
C ILE A 917 -8.83 27.04 29.91
N GLU A 918 -10.12 27.06 29.55
CA GLU A 918 -10.86 25.85 29.19
C GLU A 918 -10.72 24.74 30.26
N ARG A 919 -10.36 23.51 29.87
CA ARG A 919 -10.10 22.38 30.79
C ARG A 919 -8.73 22.47 31.47
N GLN A 920 -7.80 23.27 30.93
CA GLN A 920 -6.47 23.41 31.51
C GLN A 920 -6.55 24.24 32.78
N GLN A 921 -6.24 23.60 33.92
CA GLN A 921 -6.38 24.23 35.22
C GLN A 921 -5.14 24.07 36.11
N TYR A 922 -4.88 25.11 36.89
CA TYR A 922 -3.80 25.19 37.85
C TYR A 922 -4.36 25.46 39.22
N GLU A 923 -4.03 24.57 40.15
CA GLU A 923 -4.32 24.74 41.56
C GLU A 923 -3.02 25.10 42.29
N ARG A 924 -3.06 26.18 43.08
CA ARG A 924 -1.96 26.55 43.98
C ARG A 924 -2.46 26.86 45.37
N THR A 925 -1.67 26.45 46.34
CA THR A 925 -1.87 26.93 47.69
C THR A 925 -1.51 28.41 47.79
N LEU A 926 -2.34 29.17 48.50
CA LEU A 926 -2.07 30.56 48.89
C LEU A 926 -1.03 30.62 50.03
N LYS A 927 -0.71 29.49 50.67
CA LYS A 927 0.35 29.40 51.69
C LYS A 927 1.71 29.46 51.00
N GLY A 928 2.47 30.52 51.25
CA GLY A 928 3.78 30.73 50.60
C GLY A 928 3.68 31.26 49.16
N TYR A 929 2.50 31.71 48.73
CA TYR A 929 2.31 32.39 47.44
C TYR A 929 3.08 33.72 47.40
N GLN A 930 3.68 34.04 46.25
CA GLN A 930 4.40 35.30 46.05
C GLN A 930 3.44 36.41 45.62
N TRP A 931 3.11 37.30 46.56
CA TRP A 931 2.18 38.41 46.34
C TRP A 931 2.84 39.58 45.62
N GLY A 932 2.09 40.25 44.74
CA GLY A 932 2.49 41.49 44.07
C GLY A 932 3.36 41.33 42.82
N GLU A 933 3.57 40.09 42.36
CA GLU A 933 4.24 39.79 41.09
C GLU A 933 3.24 39.32 40.02
N TRP A 934 3.53 39.66 38.76
CA TRP A 934 2.72 39.18 37.64
C TRP A 934 2.95 37.67 37.45
N THR A 935 1.87 36.92 37.57
CA THR A 935 1.79 35.50 37.22
C THR A 935 1.20 35.37 35.82
N HIS A 936 1.71 34.40 35.05
CA HIS A 936 1.25 34.11 33.70
C HIS A 936 0.81 32.66 33.62
N VAL A 937 -0.38 32.45 33.09
CA VAL A 937 -0.93 31.15 32.72
C VAL A 937 -1.21 31.18 31.24
N ASP A 938 -0.87 30.09 30.56
CA ASP A 938 -1.12 29.96 29.13
C ASP A 938 -1.70 28.61 28.76
N LEU A 939 -2.23 28.59 27.55
CA LEU A 939 -2.64 27.38 26.85
C LEU A 939 -1.74 27.32 25.61
N ASN A 940 -0.60 26.63 25.78
CA ASN A 940 0.47 26.45 24.80
C ASN A 940 0.95 27.74 24.12
N GLY A 941 1.10 28.81 24.88
CA GLY A 941 1.50 30.12 24.40
C GLY A 941 0.42 30.90 23.65
N VAL A 942 -0.61 30.23 23.11
CA VAL A 942 -1.61 30.85 22.22
C VAL A 942 -2.57 31.76 22.97
N LEU A 943 -3.14 31.23 24.04
CA LEU A 943 -4.04 31.96 24.93
C LEU A 943 -3.30 32.22 26.22
N LYS A 944 -3.22 33.47 26.66
CA LYS A 944 -2.48 33.84 27.87
C LYS A 944 -3.34 34.66 28.82
N MET A 945 -3.45 34.19 30.06
CA MET A 945 -4.00 34.94 31.18
C MET A 945 -2.86 35.44 32.06
N SER A 946 -2.80 36.74 32.30
CA SER A 946 -1.83 37.36 33.19
C SER A 946 -2.55 38.02 34.34
N PHE A 947 -2.12 37.77 35.58
CA PHE A 947 -2.73 38.38 36.75
C PHE A 947 -1.69 38.70 37.83
N VAL A 948 -2.00 39.67 38.68
CA VAL A 948 -1.23 39.97 39.90
C VAL A 948 -2.20 40.08 41.06
N LEU A 949 -1.86 39.41 42.16
CA LEU A 949 -2.64 39.41 43.40
C LEU A 949 -1.84 40.12 44.49
N HIS A 950 -2.48 41.06 45.19
CA HIS A 950 -1.97 41.58 46.46
C HIS A 950 -2.92 41.22 47.60
N ASP A 951 -2.34 40.74 48.70
CA ASP A 951 -3.04 40.55 49.96
C ASP A 951 -3.02 41.86 50.76
N LEU A 952 -4.17 42.52 50.89
CA LEU A 952 -4.28 43.73 51.71
C LEU A 952 -4.47 43.30 53.17
N TYR A 953 -3.39 43.10 53.92
CA TYR A 953 -3.49 42.60 55.31
C TYR A 953 -4.29 43.51 56.26
N ALA A 954 -4.29 44.83 55.99
CA ALA A 954 -5.01 45.83 56.78
C ALA A 954 -6.50 45.99 56.39
N GLU A 955 -6.94 45.37 55.29
CA GLU A 955 -8.30 45.49 54.75
C GLU A 955 -8.90 44.09 54.51
N PRO A 956 -10.22 43.89 54.63
CA PRO A 956 -10.86 42.61 54.33
C PRO A 956 -11.02 42.41 52.80
N ALA A 957 -9.95 42.63 52.02
CA ALA A 957 -9.99 42.53 50.56
C ALA A 957 -8.66 42.06 49.93
N PHE A 958 -8.74 41.52 48.72
CA PHE A 958 -7.63 41.30 47.80
C PHE A 958 -7.62 42.40 46.74
N LEU A 959 -6.44 42.81 46.27
CA LEU A 959 -6.30 43.70 45.12
C LEU A 959 -5.82 42.90 43.92
N ILE A 960 -6.54 42.98 42.80
CA ILE A 960 -6.29 42.15 41.62
C ILE A 960 -6.19 43.01 40.37
N SER A 961 -5.19 42.75 39.54
CA SER A 961 -5.18 43.16 38.13
C SER A 961 -5.06 41.93 37.24
N MET A 962 -5.80 41.89 36.13
CA MET A 962 -5.89 40.73 35.24
C MET A 962 -6.03 41.17 33.77
N LYS A 963 -5.33 40.45 32.88
CA LYS A 963 -5.36 40.65 31.43
C LYS A 963 -5.48 39.31 30.72
N LEU A 964 -6.26 39.27 29.63
CA LEU A 964 -6.31 38.15 28.70
C LEU A 964 -5.62 38.56 27.40
N SER A 965 -4.78 37.71 26.83
CA SER A 965 -3.98 38.01 25.64
C SER A 965 -4.11 36.88 24.62
N LEU A 966 -4.23 37.26 23.34
CA LEU A 966 -4.19 36.37 22.20
C LEU A 966 -2.84 36.53 21.51
N CYS A 967 -2.05 35.46 21.53
CA CYS A 967 -0.68 35.44 21.05
C CYS A 967 -0.60 34.34 19.98
N TRP A 968 -0.72 34.69 18.70
CA TRP A 968 -0.70 33.69 17.61
C TRP A 968 0.70 33.47 17.01
N GLU A 969 1.71 34.17 17.55
CA GLU A 969 3.07 34.24 17.03
C GLU A 969 4.05 34.05 18.20
N ALA A 970 4.91 33.03 18.15
CA ALA A 970 5.77 32.67 19.28
C ALA A 970 6.83 33.72 19.63
N ASN A 971 7.38 34.36 18.60
CA ASN A 971 8.50 35.30 18.71
C ASN A 971 8.07 36.76 18.56
N GLN A 972 6.79 37.07 18.75
CA GLN A 972 6.24 38.42 18.66
C GLN A 972 5.37 38.74 19.89
N PRO A 973 5.20 40.03 20.25
CA PRO A 973 4.24 40.40 21.28
C PRO A 973 2.82 39.95 20.89
N CYS A 974 2.00 39.62 21.89
CA CYS A 974 0.62 39.21 21.68
C CYS A 974 -0.15 40.30 20.93
N GLY A 975 -0.84 39.90 19.85
CA GLY A 975 -1.48 40.84 18.94
C GLY A 975 -2.67 41.57 19.57
N THR A 976 -3.42 40.90 20.45
CA THR A 976 -4.59 41.48 21.13
C THR A 976 -4.51 41.26 22.64
N VAL A 977 -4.77 42.30 23.44
CA VAL A 977 -4.76 42.25 24.91
C VAL A 977 -6.01 42.93 25.46
N TYR A 978 -6.79 42.19 26.25
CA TYR A 978 -7.98 42.65 26.95
C TYR A 978 -7.66 42.86 28.44
N ASN A 979 -7.84 44.09 28.94
CA ASN A 979 -7.68 44.38 30.37
C ASN A 979 -9.00 44.09 31.08
N ILE A 980 -9.03 43.07 31.95
CA ILE A 980 -10.25 42.64 32.65
C ILE A 980 -10.36 43.34 34.01
N PHE A 981 -9.30 43.25 34.81
CA PHE A 981 -9.20 43.96 36.08
C PHE A 981 -8.00 44.91 36.08
N ASP A 982 -8.21 46.13 36.57
CA ASP A 982 -7.13 47.04 36.95
C ASP A 982 -7.31 47.48 38.41
N LYS A 983 -6.51 46.90 39.31
CA LYS A 983 -6.52 47.19 40.75
C LYS A 983 -7.92 47.09 41.36
N VAL A 984 -8.65 46.07 40.96
CA VAL A 984 -10.00 45.77 41.43
C VAL A 984 -9.92 45.15 42.82
N ARG A 985 -10.79 45.60 43.73
CA ARG A 985 -10.85 45.10 45.11
C ARG A 985 -11.90 43.98 45.20
N LEU A 986 -11.48 42.78 45.60
CA LEU A 986 -12.39 41.65 45.88
C LEU A 986 -12.46 41.38 47.39
N PRO A 987 -13.64 41.23 47.99
CA PRO A 987 -13.81 41.05 49.44
C PRO A 987 -13.25 39.71 49.93
N LYS A 988 -12.70 39.67 51.15
CA LYS A 988 -12.28 38.45 51.87
C LYS A 988 -13.46 37.83 52.62
N LYS A 989 -13.53 36.50 52.65
CA LYS A 989 -14.57 35.78 53.40
C LYS A 989 -14.12 35.48 54.82
N VAL A 990 -15.03 35.64 55.78
CA VAL A 990 -14.84 35.13 57.13
C VAL A 990 -15.01 33.61 57.11
N CYS A 991 -13.91 32.89 57.32
CA CYS A 991 -13.92 31.43 57.35
C CYS A 991 -14.47 30.94 58.70
N ASN A 992 -15.46 30.04 58.65
CA ASN A 992 -15.99 29.39 59.84
C ASN A 992 -15.13 28.17 60.18
N TRP A 993 -14.22 28.35 61.14
CA TRP A 993 -13.29 27.32 61.60
C TRP A 993 -13.92 26.34 62.62
N ASP A 994 -15.17 26.56 63.06
CA ASP A 994 -15.89 25.73 64.05
C ASP A 994 -16.65 24.54 63.41
N LYS A 995 -16.50 24.30 62.11
CA LYS A 995 -17.04 23.08 61.48
C LYS A 995 -16.25 21.86 61.98
N LYS A 996 -16.87 21.08 62.88
CA LYS A 996 -16.44 19.72 63.21
C LYS A 996 -16.23 18.92 61.92
N PHE A 997 -15.16 18.11 61.88
CA PHE A 997 -14.83 17.21 60.77
C PHE A 997 -16.10 16.63 60.12
N LEU A 998 -16.24 16.81 58.81
CA LEU A 998 -17.26 16.12 58.04
C LEU A 998 -17.00 14.61 58.20
N GLN A 999 -17.90 13.93 58.90
CA GLN A 999 -18.09 12.50 58.71
C GLN A 999 -18.75 12.34 57.34
N ASN A 1000 -17.97 11.93 56.34
CA ASN A 1000 -18.43 11.14 55.20
C ASN A 1000 -17.21 10.45 54.58
#